data_AF-A2Z8N7-F1
#
_entry.id   AF-A2Z8N7-F1
#
_cell.length_a   1.000
_cell.length_b   1.000
_cell.length_c   1.000
_cell.angle_alpha   90.00
_cell.angle_beta   90.00
_cell.angle_gamma   90.00
#
_symmetry.space_group_name_H-M   'P 1'
#
loop_
_entity.id
_entity.type
_entity.pdbx_description
1 polymer ?
#
loop_
_entity_poly.entity_id
_entity_poly.type
_entity_poly.pdbx_seq_one_letter_code
_entity_poly.pdbx_strand_id
1 'polypeptide(L)'
;MESLPEDVLLEIFSRLPARSAARLRAMSRSWRAELSSPSFVDLHLRRANTTAPPKLFCCPCDDKLMLADQWCLYDLQLGGGPGRELVRGGEFGDVLPAPLTKPLRGLVLVMCYGRNGVYVCNPSTGGEALALPDTELPSKATFRPSLGPGPPYYRNVAYGLGYCSAAKEFKVVRMFSEGHYEETATRCEVFVLDSPAYWRPAAGKPPPACIVENTGVFLDGSVHFLCSDGGGMVSFNVADESFGSLPAPPPLAAAVYGVADWRIRERMTELDGCLCVCQYACGSDGHGPCRLWLLRRHGGGDETAARWERLCCIDPIPWPSRSIVPLCMYGEKILMRTGRSVVFAVDAAACSGGAPEILGRPDEHEATAGEFEDTQLPALGLYEESLVPVGRTVEEIVFSSPSTRAWSDVLKWLPARTVSELSVVCKAWRAMVTTDRFIRSHAVHANMAARRPRIRFVMDPVGGVPADIDRHTDEIHEPDISPKPFVCSQPWAWPQRRQLLRRPRFRLQPHHGLPRGTSTNRKRRRLYDDGDDIFYGRIALGYDEEVGDHVVVRLAYTENNPETRSYKLQCRMRYVKRREWSPQPIPPPPRPVASATPVYANGKIYWLVDPALGPASATTTTPPTSACELVALDCRNAVARHHYDVVRGPPMPPCGRVSVLRLHGALCVACSDRDANDIDVWAMQQGAGTAAGDAVWSMVYRIELAGYSPEYTSEKTTVVGVDPTSGRILLNTEQSLGYYDPKTGELETI
;
A
#
# COMPACT_ATOMS: atom_id res chain seq x y z
N MET A 1 -1.52 13.81 -54.38
CA MET A 1 -0.38 13.16 -53.72
C MET A 1 -0.86 11.75 -53.41
N GLU A 2 -0.40 10.76 -54.17
CA GLU A 2 -0.83 9.36 -54.00
C GLU A 2 -0.44 8.90 -52.59
N SER A 3 -1.41 8.32 -51.87
CA SER A 3 -1.17 7.76 -50.54
C SER A 3 -0.28 6.52 -50.68
N LEU A 4 0.80 6.47 -49.90
CA LEU A 4 1.65 5.28 -49.79
C LEU A 4 0.79 4.04 -49.48
N PRO A 5 1.06 2.88 -50.13
CA PRO A 5 0.39 1.62 -49.81
C PRO A 5 0.52 1.24 -48.32
N GLU A 6 -0.50 0.62 -47.75
CA GLU A 6 -0.57 0.29 -46.32
C GLU A 6 0.51 -0.71 -45.89
N ASP A 7 0.82 -1.68 -46.74
CA ASP A 7 1.91 -2.64 -46.56
C ASP A 7 3.29 -1.96 -46.46
N VAL A 8 3.53 -0.94 -47.28
CA VAL A 8 4.76 -0.14 -47.21
C VAL A 8 4.83 0.65 -45.91
N LEU A 9 3.71 1.22 -45.46
CA LEU A 9 3.64 1.93 -44.17
C LEU A 9 3.92 0.97 -43.00
N LEU A 10 3.35 -0.24 -43.00
CA LEU A 10 3.60 -1.24 -41.96
C LEU A 10 5.05 -1.73 -41.98
N GLU A 11 5.65 -1.88 -43.17
CA GLU A 11 7.08 -2.17 -43.31
C GLU A 11 7.93 -1.07 -42.66
N ILE A 12 7.60 0.20 -42.90
CA ILE A 12 8.29 1.35 -42.26
C ILE A 12 8.08 1.32 -40.75
N PHE A 13 6.84 1.21 -40.27
CA PHE A 13 6.49 1.27 -38.85
C PHE A 13 7.15 0.13 -38.06
N SER A 14 7.27 -1.05 -38.65
CA SER A 14 7.90 -2.21 -38.01
C SER A 14 9.41 -2.04 -37.75
N ARG A 15 10.06 -1.06 -38.41
CA ARG A 15 11.48 -0.73 -38.26
C ARG A 15 11.72 0.46 -37.34
N LEU A 16 10.66 1.15 -36.92
CA LEU A 16 10.77 2.26 -35.97
C LEU A 16 11.01 1.74 -34.55
N PRO A 17 11.66 2.53 -33.67
CA PRO A 17 11.65 2.27 -32.24
C PRO A 17 10.21 2.15 -31.72
N ALA A 18 9.97 1.24 -30.78
CA ALA A 18 8.68 0.96 -30.18
C ALA A 18 8.05 2.24 -29.61
N ARG A 19 8.82 3.10 -28.95
CA ARG A 19 8.33 4.40 -28.45
C ARG A 19 7.72 5.26 -29.56
N SER A 20 8.37 5.30 -30.73
CA SER A 20 7.89 6.06 -31.89
C SER A 20 6.65 5.41 -32.50
N ALA A 21 6.69 4.09 -32.72
CA ALA A 21 5.54 3.35 -33.26
C ALA A 21 4.33 3.39 -32.31
N ALA A 22 4.54 3.36 -30.99
CA ALA A 22 3.49 3.51 -29.99
C ALA A 22 2.82 4.90 -30.07
N ARG A 23 3.59 5.97 -30.31
CA ARG A 23 3.02 7.32 -30.52
C ARG A 23 2.15 7.41 -31.78
N LEU A 24 2.46 6.66 -32.83
CA LEU A 24 1.64 6.61 -34.05
C LEU A 24 0.25 6.03 -33.81
N ARG A 25 0.06 5.21 -32.76
CA ARG A 25 -1.28 4.75 -32.33
C ARG A 25 -2.20 5.90 -31.96
N ALA A 26 -1.67 7.07 -31.61
CA ALA A 26 -2.48 8.25 -31.30
C ALA A 26 -3.01 8.98 -32.55
N MET A 27 -2.39 8.79 -33.71
CA MET A 27 -2.68 9.57 -34.92
C MET A 27 -3.97 9.16 -35.64
N SER A 28 -4.34 7.88 -35.60
CA SER A 28 -5.61 7.40 -36.18
C SER A 28 -6.13 6.16 -35.49
N ARG A 29 -7.44 5.88 -35.60
CA ARG A 29 -8.04 4.64 -35.07
C ARG A 29 -7.57 3.41 -35.84
N SER A 30 -7.38 3.54 -37.16
CA SER A 30 -6.90 2.44 -38.01
C SER A 30 -5.49 2.01 -37.61
N TRP A 31 -4.57 2.97 -37.48
CA TRP A 31 -3.20 2.68 -37.06
C TRP A 31 -3.14 2.19 -35.62
N ARG A 32 -3.98 2.68 -34.71
CA ARG A 32 -4.10 2.10 -33.37
C ARG A 32 -4.45 0.61 -33.45
N ALA A 33 -5.45 0.24 -34.26
CA ALA A 33 -5.87 -1.15 -34.39
C ALA A 33 -4.75 -2.02 -34.99
N GLU A 34 -4.13 -1.55 -36.07
CA GLU A 34 -3.11 -2.32 -36.80
C GLU A 34 -1.80 -2.46 -36.01
N LEU A 35 -1.30 -1.38 -35.40
CA LEU A 35 -0.08 -1.36 -34.57
C LEU A 35 -0.26 -2.03 -33.20
N SER A 36 -1.51 -2.31 -32.81
CA SER A 36 -1.85 -3.12 -31.63
C SER A 36 -2.25 -4.55 -31.99
N SER A 37 -2.27 -4.91 -33.29
CA SER A 37 -2.58 -6.27 -33.70
C SER A 37 -1.48 -7.24 -33.26
N PRO A 38 -1.82 -8.47 -32.82
CA PRO A 38 -0.82 -9.46 -32.42
C PRO A 38 0.19 -9.77 -33.53
N SER A 39 -0.24 -9.79 -34.78
CA SER A 39 0.62 -10.01 -35.96
C SER A 39 1.68 -8.92 -36.12
N PHE A 40 1.27 -7.65 -36.01
CA PHE A 40 2.20 -6.53 -36.15
C PHE A 40 3.17 -6.46 -34.97
N VAL A 41 2.69 -6.65 -33.74
CA VAL A 41 3.53 -6.66 -32.53
C VAL A 41 4.59 -7.76 -32.63
N ASP A 42 4.23 -8.96 -33.09
CA ASP A 42 5.16 -10.07 -33.29
C ASP A 42 6.17 -9.82 -34.42
N LEU A 43 5.74 -9.13 -35.49
CA LEU A 43 6.62 -8.71 -36.58
C LEU A 43 7.66 -7.70 -36.09
N HIS A 44 7.20 -6.67 -35.38
CA HIS A 44 8.04 -5.62 -34.81
C HIS A 44 9.05 -6.20 -33.81
N LEU A 45 8.59 -7.03 -32.86
CA LEU A 45 9.43 -7.68 -31.85
C LEU A 45 10.57 -8.49 -32.50
N ARG A 46 10.28 -9.28 -33.54
CA ARG A 46 11.31 -10.05 -34.25
C ARG A 46 12.31 -9.12 -34.92
N ARG A 47 11.84 -8.16 -35.74
CA ARG A 47 12.70 -7.26 -36.50
C ARG A 47 13.61 -6.41 -35.60
N ALA A 48 13.06 -5.89 -34.50
CA ALA A 48 13.78 -4.98 -33.62
C ALA A 48 14.89 -5.65 -32.78
N ASN A 49 14.90 -7.00 -32.69
CA ASN A 49 15.80 -7.74 -31.81
C ASN A 49 16.62 -8.85 -32.50
N THR A 50 16.57 -9.01 -33.84
CA THR A 50 17.27 -10.10 -34.55
C THR A 50 18.79 -9.91 -34.66
N THR A 51 19.28 -8.69 -34.80
CA THR A 51 20.70 -8.41 -35.15
C THR A 51 21.40 -7.41 -34.23
N ALA A 52 20.75 -7.00 -33.14
CA ALA A 52 21.28 -6.00 -32.22
C ALA A 52 22.04 -6.66 -31.06
N PRO A 53 23.08 -6.00 -30.50
CA PRO A 53 23.64 -6.43 -29.22
C PRO A 53 22.57 -6.45 -28.12
N PRO A 54 22.76 -7.22 -27.05
CA PRO A 54 21.86 -7.22 -25.91
C PRO A 54 21.60 -5.80 -25.40
N LYS A 55 20.33 -5.43 -25.27
CA LYS A 55 19.94 -4.10 -24.80
C LYS A 55 19.82 -4.13 -23.28
N LEU A 56 20.53 -3.22 -22.64
CA LEU A 56 20.59 -3.13 -21.18
C LEU A 56 19.86 -1.88 -20.74
N PHE A 57 19.15 -1.98 -19.62
CA PHE A 57 18.67 -0.80 -18.93
C PHE A 57 19.21 -0.76 -17.51
N CYS A 58 19.38 0.45 -16.98
CA CYS A 58 19.71 0.65 -15.57
C CYS A 58 18.97 1.82 -14.94
N CYS A 59 18.87 1.81 -13.61
CA CYS A 59 18.46 2.94 -12.80
C CYS A 59 19.56 3.25 -11.77
N PRO A 60 20.07 4.49 -11.67
CA PRO A 60 20.99 4.88 -10.61
C PRO A 60 20.34 4.68 -9.24
N CYS A 61 21.08 4.19 -8.25
CA CYS A 61 20.62 3.99 -6.87
C CYS A 61 21.35 4.97 -5.95
N ASP A 62 20.85 6.20 -5.82
CA ASP A 62 21.36 7.13 -4.80
C ASP A 62 20.44 7.09 -3.58
N ASP A 63 21.00 6.78 -2.41
CA ASP A 63 20.30 6.85 -1.13
C ASP A 63 19.74 8.26 -0.85
N LYS A 64 20.32 9.31 -1.46
CA LYS A 64 19.79 10.69 -1.43
C LYS A 64 18.63 10.90 -2.41
N LEU A 65 18.52 10.11 -3.48
CA LEU A 65 17.40 10.11 -4.42
C LEU A 65 16.18 9.35 -3.89
N MET A 66 16.28 8.63 -2.75
CA MET A 66 15.12 8.12 -2.01
C MET A 66 14.16 9.24 -1.53
N LEU A 67 14.61 10.50 -1.57
CA LEU A 67 13.84 11.71 -1.27
C LEU A 67 13.43 12.50 -2.53
N ALA A 68 13.88 12.09 -3.72
CA ALA A 68 13.57 12.75 -4.98
C ALA A 68 12.46 12.00 -5.71
N ASP A 69 11.37 12.69 -6.06
CA ASP A 69 10.18 12.15 -6.75
C ASP A 69 10.46 11.67 -8.21
N GLN A 70 11.72 11.47 -8.61
CA GLN A 70 12.11 11.21 -9.99
C GLN A 70 13.30 10.24 -10.08
N TRP A 71 13.04 9.00 -10.50
CA TRP A 71 14.04 8.05 -11.00
C TRP A 71 13.92 7.90 -12.52
N CYS A 72 14.91 7.34 -13.21
CA CYS A 72 14.83 7.08 -14.66
C CYS A 72 15.45 5.71 -15.01
N LEU A 73 14.85 5.00 -15.98
CA LEU A 73 15.49 3.88 -16.66
C LEU A 73 16.23 4.42 -17.88
N TYR A 74 17.52 4.15 -17.97
CA TYR A 74 18.36 4.52 -19.10
C TYR A 74 18.74 3.30 -19.91
N ASP A 75 18.75 3.45 -21.22
CA ASP A 75 19.34 2.52 -22.17
C ASP A 75 20.87 2.62 -22.09
N LEU A 76 21.53 1.51 -21.79
CA LEU A 76 22.98 1.41 -21.71
C LEU A 76 23.51 0.69 -22.96
N GLN A 77 24.19 1.45 -23.82
CA GLN A 77 24.81 0.89 -25.03
C GLN A 77 26.16 0.26 -24.70
N LEU A 78 26.28 -1.04 -24.95
CA LEU A 78 27.55 -1.77 -24.88
C LEU A 78 28.51 -1.20 -25.95
N GLY A 79 29.65 -0.65 -25.54
CA GLY A 79 30.65 -0.05 -26.45
C GLY A 79 30.75 1.48 -26.41
N GLY A 80 29.97 2.15 -25.55
CA GLY A 80 30.05 3.60 -25.36
C GLY A 80 29.19 4.38 -26.36
N GLY A 81 28.32 5.23 -25.84
CA GLY A 81 27.39 6.07 -26.59
C GLY A 81 26.47 6.82 -25.62
N PRO A 82 25.77 7.88 -26.05
CA PRO A 82 24.86 8.60 -25.18
C PRO A 82 23.67 7.71 -24.81
N GLY A 83 23.55 7.37 -23.53
CA GLY A 83 22.41 6.62 -23.01
C GLY A 83 21.09 7.37 -23.21
N ARG A 84 20.07 6.64 -23.63
CA ARG A 84 18.74 7.18 -23.91
C ARG A 84 17.83 6.97 -22.72
N GLU A 85 17.13 8.02 -22.29
CA GLU A 85 16.05 7.86 -21.29
C GLU A 85 14.92 7.00 -21.87
N LEU A 86 14.69 5.85 -21.25
CA LEU A 86 13.61 4.92 -21.57
C LEU A 86 12.34 5.33 -20.81
N VAL A 87 12.45 5.46 -19.48
CA VAL A 87 11.31 5.62 -18.57
C VAL A 87 11.64 6.63 -17.47
N ARG A 88 10.66 7.45 -17.03
CA ARG A 88 10.79 8.43 -15.94
C ARG A 88 9.79 8.18 -14.81
N GLY A 89 10.28 8.14 -13.58
CA GLY A 89 9.62 7.70 -12.34
C GLY A 89 8.42 8.53 -11.88
N GLY A 90 8.20 9.72 -12.46
CA GLY A 90 6.99 10.51 -12.21
C GLY A 90 5.69 9.83 -12.70
N GLU A 91 5.76 8.89 -13.64
CA GLU A 91 4.60 8.13 -14.13
C GLU A 91 4.36 6.83 -13.32
N PHE A 92 5.28 6.45 -12.43
CA PHE A 92 5.36 5.11 -11.80
C PHE A 92 5.40 5.14 -10.26
N GLY A 93 5.47 6.32 -9.66
CA GLY A 93 5.60 6.52 -8.23
C GLY A 93 7.05 6.50 -7.73
N ASP A 94 7.20 6.73 -6.43
CA ASP A 94 8.36 7.44 -5.84
C ASP A 94 9.62 6.58 -5.60
N VAL A 95 9.89 5.48 -6.34
CA VAL A 95 10.97 4.56 -5.92
C VAL A 95 11.71 3.75 -7.00
N LEU A 96 13.00 3.52 -6.72
CA LEU A 96 14.00 2.73 -7.44
C LEU A 96 13.52 1.34 -7.93
N PRO A 97 13.48 1.10 -9.25
CA PRO A 97 13.16 -0.18 -9.86
C PRO A 97 14.35 -1.16 -9.92
N ALA A 98 14.15 -2.39 -9.48
CA ALA A 98 15.06 -3.52 -9.69
C ALA A 98 14.42 -4.60 -10.59
N PRO A 99 15.03 -4.99 -11.72
CA PRO A 99 14.51 -6.06 -12.56
C PRO A 99 14.54 -7.40 -11.84
N LEU A 100 13.42 -8.11 -11.87
CA LEU A 100 13.28 -9.45 -11.31
C LEU A 100 13.49 -10.52 -12.38
N THR A 101 12.91 -10.35 -13.56
CA THR A 101 12.94 -11.34 -14.65
C THR A 101 13.76 -10.85 -15.84
N LYS A 102 14.13 -11.79 -16.71
CA LYS A 102 14.47 -11.47 -18.10
C LYS A 102 13.27 -10.89 -18.85
N PRO A 103 13.50 -10.16 -19.96
CA PRO A 103 12.43 -9.77 -20.85
C PRO A 103 11.77 -11.01 -21.46
N LEU A 104 10.44 -10.99 -21.47
CA LEU A 104 9.63 -11.99 -22.14
C LEU A 104 8.72 -11.28 -23.13
N ARG A 105 9.10 -11.30 -24.42
CA ARG A 105 8.42 -10.59 -25.50
C ARG A 105 8.32 -9.07 -25.22
N GLY A 106 9.35 -8.52 -24.58
CA GLY A 106 9.44 -7.11 -24.17
C GLY A 106 8.90 -6.75 -22.80
N LEU A 107 8.18 -7.65 -22.12
CA LEU A 107 7.71 -7.41 -20.77
C LEU A 107 8.73 -7.88 -19.72
N VAL A 108 8.93 -7.08 -18.67
CA VAL A 108 9.84 -7.37 -17.57
C VAL A 108 9.11 -7.17 -16.24
N LEU A 109 9.32 -8.07 -15.27
CA LEU A 109 8.89 -7.80 -13.89
C LEU A 109 9.92 -6.94 -13.18
N VAL A 110 9.44 -5.90 -12.51
CA VAL A 110 10.25 -4.92 -11.80
C VAL A 110 9.75 -4.79 -10.36
N MET A 111 10.67 -4.84 -9.40
CA MET A 111 10.39 -4.60 -7.98
C MET A 111 10.73 -3.15 -7.62
N CYS A 112 9.85 -2.48 -6.88
CA CYS A 112 10.08 -1.13 -6.37
C CYS A 112 10.10 -1.13 -4.84
N TYR A 113 11.20 -0.70 -4.23
CA TYR A 113 11.48 -0.88 -2.79
C TYR A 113 10.57 -0.08 -1.85
N GLY A 114 10.37 1.22 -2.07
CA GLY A 114 9.65 2.09 -1.12
C GLY A 114 8.14 1.85 -1.05
N ARG A 115 7.55 1.24 -2.09
CA ARG A 115 6.17 0.74 -2.08
C ARG A 115 6.08 -0.77 -1.89
N ASN A 116 7.22 -1.47 -1.82
CA ASN A 116 7.30 -2.91 -1.65
C ASN A 116 6.38 -3.64 -2.64
N GLY A 117 6.46 -3.28 -3.92
CA GLY A 117 5.52 -3.72 -4.96
C GLY A 117 6.21 -4.29 -6.19
N VAL A 118 5.52 -5.19 -6.90
CA VAL A 118 5.95 -5.75 -8.18
C VAL A 118 5.08 -5.18 -9.31
N TYR A 119 5.74 -4.78 -10.40
CA TYR A 119 5.15 -4.17 -11.58
C TYR A 119 5.52 -4.98 -12.82
N VAL A 120 4.60 -5.03 -13.78
CA VAL A 120 4.90 -5.45 -15.16
C VAL A 120 5.24 -4.20 -15.94
N CYS A 121 6.43 -4.14 -16.54
CA CYS A 121 6.92 -2.97 -17.26
C CYS A 121 7.26 -3.35 -18.71
N ASN A 122 6.97 -2.45 -19.65
CA ASN A 122 7.59 -2.45 -20.97
C ASN A 122 8.56 -1.25 -21.05
N PRO A 123 9.88 -1.47 -20.92
CA PRO A 123 10.86 -0.38 -20.96
C PRO A 123 10.88 0.40 -22.29
N SER A 124 10.42 -0.19 -23.41
CA SER A 124 10.56 0.39 -24.75
C SER A 124 9.44 1.33 -25.17
N THR A 125 8.26 1.25 -24.55
CA THR A 125 7.13 2.15 -24.87
C THR A 125 7.20 3.47 -24.10
N GLY A 126 8.06 3.53 -23.08
CA GLY A 126 8.49 4.75 -22.42
C GLY A 126 7.46 5.42 -21.51
N GLY A 127 6.75 4.61 -20.71
CA GLY A 127 5.77 5.10 -19.73
C GLY A 127 4.75 4.07 -19.21
N GLU A 128 4.71 2.86 -19.79
CA GLU A 128 3.71 1.86 -19.40
C GLU A 128 4.27 0.87 -18.35
N ALA A 129 3.72 0.89 -17.14
CA ALA A 129 3.80 -0.25 -16.22
C ALA A 129 2.49 -0.47 -15.50
N LEU A 130 2.21 -1.74 -15.28
CA LEU A 130 1.05 -2.21 -14.54
C LEU A 130 1.49 -2.64 -13.15
N ALA A 131 1.02 -1.92 -12.13
CA ALA A 131 1.12 -2.39 -10.76
C ALA A 131 0.27 -3.65 -10.60
N LEU A 132 0.91 -4.78 -10.26
CA LEU A 132 0.16 -5.99 -9.94
C LEU A 132 -0.70 -5.71 -8.70
N PRO A 133 -1.91 -6.27 -8.53
CA PRO A 133 -2.72 -6.05 -7.32
C PRO A 133 -2.10 -6.74 -6.11
N ASP A 134 -2.40 -6.25 -4.89
CA ASP A 134 -1.99 -6.91 -3.64
C ASP A 134 -3.09 -7.85 -3.14
N THR A 135 -2.74 -8.78 -2.26
CA THR A 135 -3.70 -9.67 -1.57
C THR A 135 -3.50 -9.61 -0.07
N GLU A 136 -4.50 -10.06 0.70
CA GLU A 136 -4.36 -10.20 2.15
C GLU A 136 -3.18 -11.13 2.53
N LEU A 137 -2.88 -12.16 1.73
CA LEU A 137 -1.79 -13.12 1.93
C LEU A 137 -1.30 -13.68 0.56
N PRO A 138 -0.03 -13.48 0.14
CA PRO A 138 1.02 -12.71 0.76
C PRO A 138 0.87 -11.23 0.40
N SER A 139 1.25 -10.35 1.33
CA SER A 139 1.49 -8.95 0.99
C SER A 139 2.64 -8.87 -0.02
N LYS A 140 2.59 -7.96 -0.98
CA LYS A 140 3.71 -7.69 -1.92
C LYS A 140 5.03 -7.36 -1.23
N ALA A 141 4.99 -6.96 0.05
CA ALA A 141 6.16 -6.62 0.85
C ALA A 141 6.93 -7.86 1.31
N THR A 142 8.10 -8.08 0.72
CA THR A 142 9.07 -9.10 1.13
C THR A 142 9.84 -8.73 2.41
N PHE A 143 9.86 -7.45 2.80
CA PHE A 143 10.49 -7.01 4.05
C PHE A 143 9.88 -5.72 4.62
N ARG A 144 9.58 -5.70 5.92
CA ARG A 144 9.45 -4.46 6.72
C ARG A 144 10.60 -4.43 7.73
N PRO A 145 11.38 -3.34 7.83
CA PRO A 145 12.19 -3.09 9.03
C PRO A 145 11.22 -3.06 10.22
N SER A 146 11.38 -4.01 11.12
CA SER A 146 10.46 -4.35 12.22
C SER A 146 9.98 -3.17 13.06
N LEU A 147 8.70 -3.19 13.47
CA LEU A 147 8.25 -3.06 14.88
C LEU A 147 6.70 -3.22 14.98
N GLY A 148 6.20 -4.46 14.97
CA GLY A 148 4.80 -4.76 15.34
C GLY A 148 4.26 -6.12 14.86
N PRO A 149 3.21 -6.68 15.49
CA PRO A 149 2.58 -7.93 15.10
C PRO A 149 1.67 -7.70 13.87
N GLY A 150 2.29 -7.52 12.71
CA GLY A 150 1.62 -7.45 11.41
C GLY A 150 1.19 -8.85 10.90
N PRO A 151 0.40 -8.92 9.80
CA PRO A 151 0.04 -10.19 9.15
C PRO A 151 1.30 -11.00 8.79
N PRO A 152 1.21 -12.34 8.61
CA PRO A 152 2.38 -13.18 8.41
C PRO A 152 3.18 -12.68 7.21
N TYR A 153 4.44 -12.35 7.49
CA TYR A 153 5.41 -11.97 6.49
C TYR A 153 5.86 -13.22 5.77
N TYR A 154 5.79 -13.20 4.44
CA TYR A 154 6.38 -14.25 3.63
C TYR A 154 7.77 -13.78 3.25
N ARG A 155 8.79 -14.28 3.96
CA ARG A 155 10.20 -14.01 3.61
C ARG A 155 10.56 -14.59 2.24
N ASN A 156 9.84 -15.64 1.83
CA ASN A 156 10.12 -16.47 0.66
C ASN A 156 8.96 -16.37 -0.33
N VAL A 157 8.94 -15.29 -1.12
CA VAL A 157 8.00 -15.11 -2.25
C VAL A 157 8.81 -15.01 -3.53
N ALA A 158 8.61 -15.97 -4.43
CA ALA A 158 9.19 -15.93 -5.76
C ALA A 158 8.12 -15.49 -6.77
N TYR A 159 8.46 -14.54 -7.63
CA TYR A 159 7.63 -14.14 -8.76
C TYR A 159 8.23 -14.69 -10.05
N GLY A 160 7.42 -14.97 -11.05
CA GLY A 160 7.89 -15.32 -12.39
C GLY A 160 6.90 -14.85 -13.44
N LEU A 161 7.40 -14.56 -14.63
CA LEU A 161 6.60 -14.13 -15.78
C LEU A 161 6.62 -15.23 -16.83
N GLY A 162 5.45 -15.67 -17.27
CA GLY A 162 5.30 -16.70 -18.29
C GLY A 162 4.37 -16.27 -19.42
N TYR A 163 4.52 -16.91 -20.58
CA TYR A 163 3.68 -16.66 -21.75
C TYR A 163 3.11 -17.98 -22.30
N CYS A 164 1.78 -18.07 -22.35
CA CYS A 164 1.08 -19.19 -22.95
C CYS A 164 0.87 -18.92 -24.44
N SER A 165 1.68 -19.55 -25.31
CA SER A 165 1.57 -19.36 -26.76
C SER A 165 0.23 -19.80 -27.34
N ALA A 166 -0.40 -20.84 -26.77
CA ALA A 166 -1.69 -21.35 -27.23
C ALA A 166 -2.84 -20.37 -26.95
N ALA A 167 -2.86 -19.79 -25.74
CA ALA A 167 -3.86 -18.80 -25.34
C ALA A 167 -3.49 -17.36 -25.76
N LYS A 168 -2.23 -17.11 -26.14
CA LYS A 168 -1.63 -15.78 -26.36
C LYS A 168 -1.76 -14.87 -25.14
N GLU A 169 -1.56 -15.44 -23.96
CA GLU A 169 -1.75 -14.76 -22.67
C GLU A 169 -0.46 -14.73 -21.86
N PHE A 170 -0.21 -13.60 -21.20
CA PHE A 170 0.82 -13.49 -20.18
C PHE A 170 0.26 -13.86 -18.81
N LYS A 171 1.00 -14.67 -18.07
CA LYS A 171 0.68 -15.05 -16.70
C LYS A 171 1.84 -14.65 -15.80
N VAL A 172 1.54 -13.86 -14.77
CA VAL A 172 2.44 -13.67 -13.65
C VAL A 172 2.12 -14.72 -12.61
N VAL A 173 3.14 -15.44 -12.18
CA VAL A 173 3.05 -16.53 -11.21
C VAL A 173 3.78 -16.09 -9.97
N ARG A 174 3.20 -16.33 -8.80
CA ARG A 174 3.92 -16.19 -7.54
C ARG A 174 3.77 -17.42 -6.67
N MET A 175 4.87 -17.85 -6.08
CA MET A 175 4.92 -18.99 -5.17
C MET A 175 5.46 -18.54 -3.81
N PHE A 176 4.85 -19.03 -2.74
CA PHE A 176 5.18 -18.62 -1.39
C PHE A 176 4.76 -19.68 -0.36
N SER A 177 5.40 -19.70 0.81
CA SER A 177 5.11 -20.65 1.90
C SER A 177 4.80 -19.92 3.23
N GLU A 178 3.75 -20.36 3.92
CA GLU A 178 3.23 -19.75 5.15
C GLU A 178 4.19 -19.97 6.32
N GLY A 179 4.88 -18.90 6.75
CA GLY A 179 5.86 -18.97 7.82
C GLY A 179 5.21 -19.17 9.20
N HIS A 180 5.65 -20.23 9.87
CA HIS A 180 5.54 -20.63 11.28
C HIS A 180 4.85 -22.01 11.41
N TYR A 181 5.60 -23.01 11.91
CA TYR A 181 5.25 -24.42 12.16
C TYR A 181 5.52 -25.41 11.02
N GLU A 182 5.98 -26.61 11.39
CA GLU A 182 6.63 -27.66 10.59
C GLU A 182 5.73 -28.34 9.52
N GLU A 183 4.55 -27.78 9.22
CA GLU A 183 3.57 -28.27 8.23
C GLU A 183 3.13 -27.17 7.23
N THR A 184 4.07 -26.38 6.71
CA THR A 184 3.72 -25.24 5.85
C THR A 184 3.24 -25.67 4.46
N ALA A 185 2.02 -25.26 4.08
CA ALA A 185 1.49 -25.46 2.74
C ALA A 185 2.07 -24.40 1.77
N THR A 186 2.82 -24.85 0.76
CA THR A 186 3.21 -23.99 -0.37
C THR A 186 1.97 -23.57 -1.14
N ARG A 187 1.87 -22.29 -1.49
CA ARG A 187 0.80 -21.74 -2.29
C ARG A 187 1.38 -21.20 -3.59
N CYS A 188 0.61 -21.35 -4.66
CA CYS A 188 0.93 -20.80 -5.96
C CYS A 188 -0.30 -20.06 -6.48
N GLU A 189 -0.09 -18.82 -6.89
CA GLU A 189 -1.13 -17.97 -7.43
C GLU A 189 -0.73 -17.43 -8.80
N VAL A 190 -1.75 -17.25 -9.64
CA VAL A 190 -1.63 -16.83 -11.02
C VAL A 190 -2.43 -15.56 -11.21
N PHE A 191 -1.80 -14.58 -11.85
CA PHE A 191 -2.42 -13.36 -12.35
C PHE A 191 -2.28 -13.33 -13.87
N VAL A 192 -3.40 -13.36 -14.58
CA VAL A 192 -3.42 -13.32 -16.05
C VAL A 192 -3.58 -11.87 -16.48
N LEU A 193 -2.66 -11.36 -17.30
CA LEU A 193 -2.74 -9.99 -17.79
C LEU A 193 -3.99 -9.81 -18.66
N ASP A 194 -4.62 -8.63 -18.58
CA ASP A 194 -5.86 -8.27 -19.30
C ASP A 194 -7.10 -9.14 -19.03
N SER A 195 -7.04 -10.02 -18.01
CA SER A 195 -8.13 -10.88 -17.55
C SER A 195 -8.72 -10.38 -16.22
N PRO A 196 -9.93 -10.80 -15.79
CA PRO A 196 -10.59 -10.29 -14.59
C PRO A 196 -9.71 -10.34 -13.34
N ALA A 197 -9.69 -9.21 -12.65
CA ALA A 197 -8.59 -8.70 -11.84
C ALA A 197 -8.48 -9.24 -10.42
N TYR A 198 -7.97 -10.46 -10.26
CA TYR A 198 -7.51 -10.95 -8.96
C TYR A 198 -6.47 -12.04 -9.12
N TRP A 199 -5.58 -12.14 -8.14
CA TRP A 199 -4.76 -13.33 -7.95
C TRP A 199 -5.67 -14.50 -7.64
N ARG A 200 -5.56 -15.57 -8.43
CA ARG A 200 -6.28 -16.81 -8.17
C ARG A 200 -5.29 -17.93 -7.88
N PRO A 201 -5.69 -18.97 -7.14
CA PRO A 201 -4.90 -20.18 -7.04
C PRO A 201 -4.60 -20.75 -8.44
N ALA A 202 -3.40 -21.33 -8.59
CA ALA A 202 -3.07 -22.17 -9.73
C ALA A 202 -4.04 -23.36 -9.83
N ALA A 203 -4.30 -23.86 -11.05
CA ALA A 203 -5.15 -25.04 -11.23
C ALA A 203 -4.51 -26.31 -10.65
N GLY A 204 -3.18 -26.47 -10.80
CA GLY A 204 -2.42 -27.54 -10.18
C GLY A 204 -2.15 -27.28 -8.70
N LYS A 205 -1.83 -28.35 -7.96
CA LYS A 205 -1.36 -28.25 -6.58
C LYS A 205 0.16 -28.11 -6.55
N PRO A 206 0.71 -27.05 -5.93
CA PRO A 206 2.15 -26.94 -5.77
C PRO A 206 2.70 -28.05 -4.86
N PRO A 207 3.97 -28.43 -5.01
CA PRO A 207 4.63 -29.37 -4.10
C PRO A 207 4.55 -28.89 -2.65
N PRO A 208 4.28 -29.77 -1.67
CA PRO A 208 4.23 -29.37 -0.27
C PRO A 208 5.62 -28.96 0.23
N ALA A 209 5.66 -28.00 1.16
CA ALA A 209 6.86 -27.54 1.83
C ALA A 209 8.02 -27.00 0.95
N CYS A 210 7.83 -26.77 -0.37
CA CYS A 210 8.88 -26.09 -1.15
C CYS A 210 9.01 -24.64 -0.69
N ILE A 211 10.21 -24.34 -0.20
CA ILE A 211 10.66 -22.99 0.10
C ILE A 211 11.33 -22.44 -1.14
N VAL A 212 10.66 -21.52 -1.84
CA VAL A 212 11.22 -20.88 -3.02
C VAL A 212 12.12 -19.69 -2.64
N GLU A 213 13.28 -19.64 -3.27
CA GLU A 213 14.16 -18.48 -3.26
C GLU A 213 14.34 -17.96 -4.70
N ASN A 214 14.60 -16.66 -4.84
CA ASN A 214 14.85 -15.98 -6.13
C ASN A 214 13.60 -15.77 -7.00
N THR A 215 13.82 -15.13 -8.16
CA THR A 215 12.80 -14.97 -9.21
C THR A 215 12.73 -16.23 -10.06
N GLY A 216 11.53 -16.58 -10.52
CA GLY A 216 11.30 -17.66 -11.47
C GLY A 216 11.79 -17.32 -12.89
N VAL A 217 12.32 -18.33 -13.57
CA VAL A 217 12.87 -18.24 -14.94
C VAL A 217 11.95 -18.96 -15.91
N PHE A 218 11.56 -18.29 -16.99
CA PHE A 218 10.73 -18.90 -18.03
C PHE A 218 11.58 -19.59 -19.09
N LEU A 219 11.29 -20.87 -19.34
CA LEU A 219 11.89 -21.67 -20.40
C LEU A 219 10.90 -22.76 -20.86
N ASP A 220 10.86 -23.08 -22.16
CA ASP A 220 10.05 -24.18 -22.71
C ASP A 220 8.57 -24.18 -22.27
N GLY A 221 7.95 -23.01 -22.16
CA GLY A 221 6.54 -22.89 -21.75
C GLY A 221 6.28 -23.07 -20.26
N SER A 222 7.34 -23.22 -19.45
CA SER A 222 7.27 -23.36 -17.99
C SER A 222 8.03 -22.25 -17.27
N VAL A 223 7.58 -21.89 -16.07
CA VAL A 223 8.32 -21.04 -15.14
C VAL A 223 8.97 -21.94 -14.09
N HIS A 224 10.28 -21.86 -13.97
CA HIS A 224 11.10 -22.66 -13.07
C HIS A 224 11.47 -21.85 -11.83
N PHE A 225 11.40 -22.47 -10.65
CA PHE A 225 11.70 -21.86 -9.35
C PHE A 225 12.70 -22.74 -8.59
N LEU A 226 13.78 -22.15 -8.09
CA LEU A 226 14.76 -22.86 -7.28
C LEU A 226 14.26 -22.96 -5.82
N CYS A 227 14.20 -24.17 -5.25
CA CYS A 227 13.85 -24.35 -3.84
C CYS A 227 15.13 -24.34 -2.98
N SER A 228 15.10 -23.69 -1.82
CA SER A 228 16.24 -23.59 -0.89
C SER A 228 16.28 -24.66 0.20
N ASP A 229 15.27 -25.53 0.23
CA ASP A 229 15.19 -26.70 1.11
C ASP A 229 16.02 -27.91 0.62
N GLY A 230 16.77 -27.74 -0.48
CA GLY A 230 17.51 -28.83 -1.13
C GLY A 230 16.63 -29.76 -1.98
N GLY A 231 15.34 -29.46 -2.13
CA GLY A 231 14.35 -30.21 -2.92
C GLY A 231 14.50 -30.04 -4.45
N GLY A 232 15.52 -29.31 -4.91
CA GLY A 232 15.79 -29.06 -6.32
C GLY A 232 15.00 -27.89 -6.88
N MET A 233 14.33 -28.10 -7.99
CA MET A 233 13.66 -27.04 -8.73
C MET A 233 12.24 -27.43 -9.11
N VAL A 234 11.30 -26.50 -8.91
CA VAL A 234 9.89 -26.68 -9.26
C VAL A 234 9.62 -26.00 -10.58
N SER A 235 8.98 -26.72 -11.50
CA SER A 235 8.56 -26.21 -12.80
C SER A 235 7.05 -26.03 -12.79
N PHE A 236 6.58 -24.88 -13.28
CA PHE A 236 5.17 -24.56 -13.42
C PHE A 236 4.85 -24.36 -14.90
N ASN A 237 4.06 -25.26 -15.50
CA ASN A 237 3.66 -25.14 -16.89
C ASN A 237 2.61 -24.02 -17.03
N VAL A 238 2.85 -23.05 -17.91
CA VAL A 238 1.99 -21.87 -18.01
C VAL A 238 0.68 -22.15 -18.74
N ALA A 239 0.63 -23.18 -19.59
CA ALA A 239 -0.55 -23.52 -20.38
C ALA A 239 -1.62 -24.22 -19.54
N ASP A 240 -1.25 -25.33 -18.88
CA ASP A 240 -2.17 -26.15 -18.09
C ASP A 240 -2.06 -25.94 -16.56
N GLU A 241 -1.09 -25.15 -16.11
CA GLU A 241 -0.84 -24.84 -14.69
C GLU A 241 -0.47 -26.08 -13.86
N SER A 242 0.11 -27.09 -14.51
CA SER A 242 0.67 -28.27 -13.88
C SER A 242 2.05 -28.01 -13.28
N PHE A 243 2.42 -28.84 -12.29
CA PHE A 243 3.71 -28.76 -11.61
C PHE A 243 4.58 -29.96 -11.97
N GLY A 244 5.85 -29.70 -12.23
CA GLY A 244 6.89 -30.70 -12.38
C GLY A 244 8.07 -30.43 -11.46
N SER A 245 8.98 -31.40 -11.33
CA SER A 245 10.22 -31.27 -10.58
C SER A 245 11.43 -31.49 -11.48
N LEU A 246 12.51 -30.79 -11.17
CA LEU A 246 13.81 -30.92 -11.81
C LEU A 246 14.89 -31.10 -10.74
N PRO A 247 15.96 -31.87 -11.03
CA PRO A 247 17.01 -32.13 -10.06
C PRO A 247 17.74 -30.85 -9.66
N ALA A 248 18.22 -30.78 -8.42
CA ALA A 248 19.10 -29.70 -7.96
C ALA A 248 20.44 -29.75 -8.73
N PRO A 249 21.09 -28.59 -8.96
CA PRO A 249 22.49 -28.59 -9.35
C PRO A 249 23.35 -29.24 -8.25
N PRO A 250 24.55 -29.75 -8.59
CA PRO A 250 25.44 -30.34 -7.59
C PRO A 250 25.74 -29.36 -6.42
N PRO A 251 25.71 -29.83 -5.17
CA PRO A 251 25.86 -28.95 -4.00
C PRO A 251 27.27 -28.37 -3.91
N LEU A 252 27.37 -27.08 -3.58
CA LEU A 252 28.65 -26.40 -3.38
C LEU A 252 29.40 -26.90 -2.13
N ALA A 253 28.67 -27.37 -1.10
CA ALA A 253 29.20 -27.80 0.19
C ALA A 253 30.16 -29.00 0.10
N ALA A 254 30.00 -29.86 -0.90
CA ALA A 254 30.92 -30.98 -1.13
C ALA A 254 32.29 -30.54 -1.69
N ALA A 255 32.41 -29.30 -2.19
CA ALA A 255 33.58 -28.80 -2.91
C ALA A 255 34.41 -27.75 -2.13
N VAL A 256 33.94 -27.26 -0.98
CA VAL A 256 34.66 -26.27 -0.15
C VAL A 256 34.52 -26.64 1.33
N TYR A 257 35.50 -27.36 1.88
CA TYR A 257 35.54 -27.71 3.30
C TYR A 257 35.48 -26.43 4.17
N GLY A 258 34.47 -26.33 5.04
CA GLY A 258 34.41 -25.30 6.11
C GLY A 258 33.54 -24.07 5.86
N VAL A 259 32.78 -23.99 4.75
CA VAL A 259 31.82 -22.87 4.52
C VAL A 259 30.41 -23.29 4.96
N ALA A 260 29.78 -22.51 5.85
CA ALA A 260 28.42 -22.77 6.30
C ALA A 260 27.38 -22.54 5.16
N ASP A 261 26.34 -23.37 5.07
CA ASP A 261 25.36 -23.37 3.96
C ASP A 261 24.72 -22.00 3.68
N TRP A 262 24.47 -21.19 4.71
CA TRP A 262 23.89 -19.83 4.56
C TRP A 262 24.78 -18.84 3.79
N ARG A 263 26.05 -19.17 3.56
CA ARG A 263 27.01 -18.37 2.78
C ARG A 263 26.99 -18.73 1.29
N ILE A 264 26.34 -19.82 0.89
CA ILE A 264 26.21 -20.22 -0.51
C ILE A 264 25.09 -19.40 -1.14
N ARG A 265 25.36 -18.83 -2.31
CA ARG A 265 24.37 -18.10 -3.13
C ARG A 265 24.17 -18.82 -4.43
N GLU A 266 22.90 -19.05 -4.76
CA GLU A 266 22.49 -19.66 -6.03
C GLU A 266 21.55 -18.71 -6.76
N ARG A 267 21.85 -18.46 -8.03
CA ARG A 267 21.03 -17.62 -8.92
C ARG A 267 20.76 -18.37 -10.20
N MET A 268 19.48 -18.43 -10.59
CA MET A 268 19.06 -19.07 -11.83
C MET A 268 18.81 -18.03 -12.93
N THR A 269 19.15 -18.39 -14.16
CA THR A 269 18.81 -17.65 -15.37
C THR A 269 18.58 -18.63 -16.52
N GLU A 270 18.06 -18.13 -17.64
CA GLU A 270 18.15 -18.84 -18.92
C GLU A 270 19.49 -18.48 -19.58
N LEU A 271 20.18 -19.42 -20.21
CA LEU A 271 21.39 -19.16 -20.98
C LEU A 271 21.44 -20.10 -22.16
N ASP A 272 21.41 -19.53 -23.38
CA ASP A 272 21.46 -20.26 -24.64
C ASP A 272 20.37 -21.35 -24.75
N GLY A 273 19.13 -21.00 -24.36
CA GLY A 273 18.00 -21.92 -24.37
C GLY A 273 18.06 -23.02 -23.31
N CYS A 274 19.00 -22.94 -22.35
CA CYS A 274 19.14 -23.88 -21.25
C CYS A 274 18.91 -23.20 -19.89
N LEU A 275 18.46 -23.94 -18.88
CA LEU A 275 18.48 -23.44 -17.51
C LEU A 275 19.91 -23.38 -17.01
N CYS A 276 20.31 -22.24 -16.45
CA CYS A 276 21.63 -22.00 -15.90
C CYS A 276 21.54 -21.62 -14.43
N VAL A 277 22.40 -22.20 -13.59
CA VAL A 277 22.57 -21.80 -12.20
C VAL A 277 24.01 -21.33 -11.96
N CYS A 278 24.21 -20.08 -11.53
CA CYS A 278 25.47 -19.63 -10.91
C CYS A 278 25.41 -19.91 -9.42
N GLN A 279 26.43 -20.60 -8.92
CA GLN A 279 26.66 -20.84 -7.50
C GLN A 279 27.97 -20.22 -7.07
N TYR A 280 27.98 -19.50 -5.95
CA TYR A 280 29.20 -18.93 -5.38
C TYR A 280 29.10 -18.82 -3.85
N ALA A 281 30.25 -18.85 -3.18
CA ALA A 281 30.33 -18.65 -1.73
C ALA A 281 30.59 -17.17 -1.41
N CYS A 282 29.90 -16.63 -0.41
CA CYS A 282 30.04 -15.27 0.07
C CYS A 282 30.56 -15.27 1.52
N GLY A 283 31.77 -14.74 1.77
CA GLY A 283 32.37 -14.68 3.10
C GLY A 283 32.92 -13.28 3.46
N SER A 284 33.36 -13.12 4.70
CA SER A 284 34.06 -11.91 5.18
C SER A 284 35.41 -11.68 4.49
N ASP A 285 36.03 -12.76 4.02
CA ASP A 285 37.41 -12.77 3.50
C ASP A 285 37.43 -12.77 1.95
N GLY A 286 36.29 -12.52 1.31
CA GLY A 286 36.11 -12.50 -0.15
C GLY A 286 35.03 -13.45 -0.67
N HIS A 287 34.85 -13.45 -1.99
CA HIS A 287 33.95 -14.36 -2.70
C HIS A 287 34.73 -15.59 -3.18
N GLY A 288 34.14 -16.78 -3.05
CA GLY A 288 34.64 -17.98 -3.72
C GLY A 288 34.31 -17.97 -5.22
N PRO A 289 34.95 -18.84 -6.03
CA PRO A 289 34.69 -18.93 -7.47
C PRO A 289 33.18 -19.08 -7.79
N CYS A 290 32.65 -18.32 -8.77
CA CYS A 290 31.32 -18.60 -9.34
C CYS A 290 31.43 -19.78 -10.29
N ARG A 291 30.60 -20.80 -10.04
CA ARG A 291 30.46 -21.97 -10.89
C ARG A 291 29.15 -21.87 -11.64
N LEU A 292 29.21 -21.97 -12.95
CA LEU A 292 28.04 -21.95 -13.82
C LEU A 292 27.70 -23.37 -14.26
N TRP A 293 26.47 -23.78 -13.98
CA TRP A 293 25.93 -25.08 -14.35
C TRP A 293 24.82 -24.90 -15.38
N LEU A 294 24.80 -25.74 -16.41
CA LEU A 294 23.74 -25.81 -17.42
C LEU A 294 22.99 -27.13 -17.28
N LEU A 295 21.66 -27.06 -17.31
CA LEU A 295 20.83 -28.25 -17.37
C LEU A 295 20.62 -28.65 -18.83
N ARG A 296 21.22 -29.78 -19.24
CA ARG A 296 21.02 -30.34 -20.58
C ARG A 296 20.12 -31.57 -20.53
N ARG A 297 19.27 -31.70 -21.55
CA ARG A 297 18.48 -32.91 -21.81
C ARG A 297 19.18 -33.70 -22.91
N HIS A 298 19.63 -34.92 -22.61
CA HIS A 298 20.24 -35.80 -23.61
C HIS A 298 19.16 -36.68 -24.24
N GLY A 299 18.99 -36.58 -25.55
CA GLY A 299 18.10 -37.43 -26.33
C GLY A 299 18.84 -38.68 -26.80
N GLY A 300 18.82 -39.75 -26.01
CA GLY A 300 19.39 -41.03 -26.41
C GLY A 300 19.23 -42.14 -25.37
N GLY A 301 18.32 -43.08 -25.65
CA GLY A 301 18.26 -44.42 -25.05
C GLY A 301 17.63 -44.55 -23.66
N ASP A 302 17.79 -43.55 -22.79
CA ASP A 302 17.12 -43.46 -21.49
C ASP A 302 16.39 -42.11 -21.41
N GLU A 303 15.23 -42.07 -22.07
CA GLU A 303 14.46 -40.88 -22.37
C GLU A 303 13.85 -40.28 -21.09
N THR A 304 14.60 -39.40 -20.40
CA THR A 304 14.12 -38.24 -19.59
C THR A 304 15.18 -37.64 -18.64
N ALA A 305 16.38 -38.21 -18.51
CA ALA A 305 17.35 -37.75 -17.52
C ALA A 305 17.99 -36.39 -17.87
N ALA A 306 17.41 -35.30 -17.38
CA ALA A 306 18.04 -33.98 -17.39
C ALA A 306 19.28 -33.99 -16.48
N ARG A 307 20.44 -33.61 -17.01
CA ARG A 307 21.71 -33.64 -16.28
C ARG A 307 22.36 -32.27 -16.22
N TRP A 308 22.87 -31.92 -15.06
CA TRP A 308 23.67 -30.72 -14.87
C TRP A 308 25.09 -30.94 -15.37
N GLU A 309 25.53 -30.05 -16.25
CA GLU A 309 26.88 -29.98 -16.77
C GLU A 309 27.52 -28.66 -16.34
N ARG A 310 28.77 -28.72 -15.87
CA ARG A 310 29.50 -27.50 -15.51
C ARG A 310 29.96 -26.82 -16.79
N LEU A 311 29.50 -25.60 -17.03
CA LEU A 311 29.93 -24.77 -18.15
C LEU A 311 31.32 -24.18 -17.88
N CYS A 312 31.45 -23.45 -16.77
CA CYS A 312 32.68 -22.73 -16.44
C CYS A 312 32.81 -22.42 -14.94
N CYS A 313 34.02 -22.02 -14.56
CA CYS A 313 34.36 -21.57 -13.22
C CYS A 313 35.07 -20.21 -13.33
N ILE A 314 34.58 -19.20 -12.64
CA ILE A 314 35.04 -17.81 -12.74
C ILE A 314 35.54 -17.38 -11.36
N ASP A 315 36.82 -17.02 -11.27
CA ASP A 315 37.40 -16.47 -10.05
C ASP A 315 36.95 -15.00 -9.87
N PRO A 316 36.30 -14.64 -8.74
CA PRO A 316 35.78 -13.29 -8.51
C PRO A 316 36.85 -12.28 -8.09
N ILE A 317 38.13 -12.69 -8.05
CA ILE A 317 39.26 -11.93 -7.51
C ILE A 317 39.37 -10.48 -8.06
N PRO A 318 39.03 -10.17 -9.32
CA PRO A 318 39.11 -8.79 -9.79
C PRO A 318 37.98 -7.86 -9.28
N TRP A 319 36.86 -8.38 -8.74
CA TRP A 319 35.67 -7.58 -8.38
C TRP A 319 34.91 -8.15 -7.17
N PRO A 320 35.24 -7.76 -5.92
CA PRO A 320 34.44 -8.17 -4.76
C PRO A 320 33.06 -7.51 -4.85
N SER A 321 32.01 -8.31 -5.05
CA SER A 321 30.63 -7.84 -5.13
C SER A 321 29.68 -8.85 -4.50
N ARG A 322 28.73 -8.35 -3.71
CA ARG A 322 27.66 -9.11 -3.04
C ARG A 322 26.81 -9.93 -4.01
N SER A 323 26.79 -9.58 -5.29
CA SER A 323 26.00 -10.26 -6.32
C SER A 323 26.77 -10.39 -7.63
N ILE A 324 26.85 -11.60 -8.19
CA ILE A 324 27.36 -11.84 -9.55
C ILE A 324 26.31 -12.68 -10.28
N VAL A 325 25.82 -12.21 -11.43
CA VAL A 325 24.72 -12.85 -12.14
C VAL A 325 24.99 -12.89 -13.65
N PRO A 326 24.87 -14.07 -14.29
CA PRO A 326 24.86 -14.17 -15.75
C PRO A 326 23.60 -13.53 -16.34
N LEU A 327 23.79 -12.70 -17.38
CA LEU A 327 22.71 -12.03 -18.10
C LEU A 327 22.31 -12.82 -19.35
N CYS A 328 23.22 -13.00 -20.30
CA CYS A 328 22.96 -13.70 -21.57
C CYS A 328 24.27 -14.09 -22.26
N MET A 329 24.16 -14.80 -23.39
CA MET A 329 25.28 -14.97 -24.30
C MET A 329 25.57 -13.65 -25.04
N TYR A 330 26.84 -13.39 -25.32
CA TYR A 330 27.34 -12.26 -26.10
C TYR A 330 28.43 -12.77 -27.05
N GLY A 331 28.01 -13.15 -28.26
CA GLY A 331 28.85 -13.95 -29.15
C GLY A 331 29.20 -15.28 -28.48
N GLU A 332 30.48 -15.62 -28.41
CA GLU A 332 31.00 -16.82 -27.74
C GLU A 332 31.29 -16.60 -26.23
N LYS A 333 31.07 -15.36 -25.73
CA LYS A 333 31.29 -14.99 -24.32
C LYS A 333 29.97 -14.96 -23.55
N ILE A 334 30.08 -15.00 -22.22
CA ILE A 334 28.96 -14.83 -21.29
C ILE A 334 28.99 -13.40 -20.76
N LEU A 335 27.88 -12.68 -20.94
CA LEU A 335 27.68 -11.36 -20.37
C LEU A 335 27.26 -11.50 -18.90
N MET A 336 28.01 -10.87 -18.02
CA MET A 336 27.85 -10.95 -16.57
C MET A 336 27.63 -9.55 -15.99
N ARG A 337 26.93 -9.49 -14.86
CA ARG A 337 26.80 -8.26 -14.06
C ARG A 337 27.19 -8.46 -12.60
N THR A 338 27.69 -7.39 -11.98
CA THR A 338 27.92 -7.33 -10.54
C THR A 338 26.77 -6.66 -9.79
N GLY A 339 26.83 -6.66 -8.46
CA GLY A 339 25.92 -6.00 -7.53
C GLY A 339 25.91 -4.48 -7.66
N ARG A 340 27.03 -3.89 -8.09
CA ARG A 340 27.17 -2.47 -8.48
C ARG A 340 26.76 -2.19 -9.92
N SER A 341 26.15 -3.16 -10.60
CA SER A 341 25.74 -3.07 -12.01
C SER A 341 26.90 -2.91 -13.01
N VAL A 342 28.13 -3.27 -12.66
CA VAL A 342 29.24 -3.32 -13.63
C VAL A 342 29.00 -4.48 -14.59
N VAL A 343 29.14 -4.23 -15.90
CA VAL A 343 28.90 -5.21 -16.96
C VAL A 343 30.22 -5.63 -17.58
N PHE A 344 30.44 -6.94 -17.65
CA PHE A 344 31.66 -7.53 -18.20
C PHE A 344 31.37 -8.83 -18.95
N ALA A 345 32.23 -9.17 -19.91
CA ALA A 345 32.16 -10.42 -20.64
C ALA A 345 33.26 -11.39 -20.19
N VAL A 346 32.89 -12.67 -20.10
CA VAL A 346 33.80 -13.76 -19.73
C VAL A 346 33.76 -14.82 -20.84
N ASP A 347 34.93 -15.26 -21.27
CA ASP A 347 35.07 -16.36 -22.22
C ASP A 347 34.78 -17.70 -21.52
N ALA A 348 33.78 -18.43 -22.02
CA ALA A 348 33.37 -19.72 -21.48
C ALA A 348 34.39 -20.84 -21.77
N ALA A 349 35.34 -20.67 -22.68
CA ALA A 349 36.39 -21.63 -22.98
C ALA A 349 37.68 -21.36 -22.18
N ALA A 350 37.95 -20.11 -21.79
CA ALA A 350 39.20 -19.70 -21.13
C ALA A 350 39.23 -19.90 -19.59
N CYS A 351 38.48 -20.89 -19.09
CA CYS A 351 37.98 -21.06 -17.70
C CYS A 351 38.99 -21.24 -16.54
N SER A 352 40.21 -20.71 -16.67
CA SER A 352 41.19 -20.69 -15.59
C SER A 352 42.29 -19.65 -15.78
N GLY A 353 42.03 -18.51 -16.44
CA GLY A 353 43.04 -17.44 -16.52
C GLY A 353 42.77 -16.23 -17.43
N GLY A 354 41.68 -16.19 -18.20
CA GLY A 354 41.35 -15.02 -19.02
C GLY A 354 40.85 -13.85 -18.17
N ALA A 355 41.47 -12.67 -18.31
CA ALA A 355 40.96 -11.46 -17.66
C ALA A 355 39.58 -11.08 -18.23
N PRO A 356 38.57 -10.79 -17.38
CA PRO A 356 37.25 -10.37 -17.85
C PRO A 356 37.34 -9.05 -18.61
N GLU A 357 36.60 -8.94 -19.72
CA GLU A 357 36.52 -7.72 -20.53
C GLU A 357 35.40 -6.84 -19.97
N ILE A 358 35.73 -5.66 -19.43
CA ILE A 358 34.73 -4.70 -18.95
C ILE A 358 34.08 -4.04 -20.17
N LEU A 359 32.76 -4.16 -20.29
CA LEU A 359 32.01 -3.61 -21.42
C LEU A 359 31.26 -2.32 -21.06
N GLY A 360 30.99 -2.09 -19.77
CA GLY A 360 30.29 -0.90 -19.33
C GLY A 360 30.26 -0.73 -17.83
N ARG A 361 30.37 0.53 -17.41
CA ARG A 361 30.27 1.01 -16.03
C ARG A 361 29.16 2.05 -15.96
N PRO A 362 27.99 1.71 -15.38
CA PRO A 362 26.87 2.65 -15.30
C PRO A 362 27.19 3.92 -14.50
N ASP A 363 28.13 3.84 -13.55
CA ASP A 363 28.64 4.96 -12.75
C ASP A 363 29.49 5.95 -13.57
N GLU A 364 30.18 5.47 -14.60
CA GLU A 364 31.01 6.31 -15.48
C GLU A 364 30.24 6.88 -16.68
N HIS A 365 28.99 6.48 -16.85
CA HIS A 365 28.19 6.81 -18.00
C HIS A 365 27.46 8.16 -17.82
N GLU A 366 27.60 9.08 -18.78
CA GLU A 366 27.17 10.49 -18.67
C GLU A 366 25.68 10.67 -18.29
N ALA A 367 24.80 9.80 -18.79
CA ALA A 367 23.35 9.89 -18.54
C ALA A 367 22.93 9.43 -17.13
N THR A 368 23.77 8.66 -16.44
CA THR A 368 23.40 7.90 -15.23
C THR A 368 24.11 8.40 -13.97
N ALA A 369 24.79 9.56 -14.04
CA ALA A 369 25.68 10.26 -13.09
C ALA A 369 25.33 10.24 -11.58
N GLY A 370 24.99 9.08 -11.04
CA GLY A 370 24.59 8.80 -9.68
C GLY A 370 25.26 7.52 -9.20
N GLU A 371 25.19 7.28 -7.90
CA GLU A 371 25.88 6.16 -7.27
C GLU A 371 25.16 4.83 -7.53
N PHE A 372 25.92 3.73 -7.52
CA PHE A 372 25.41 2.37 -7.62
C PHE A 372 25.92 1.56 -6.43
N GLU A 373 25.04 1.35 -5.45
CA GLU A 373 25.36 0.49 -4.31
C GLU A 373 25.51 -0.97 -4.71
N ASP A 374 26.37 -1.69 -3.99
CA ASP A 374 26.54 -3.13 -4.16
C ASP A 374 25.39 -3.89 -3.49
N THR A 375 24.35 -4.23 -4.28
CA THR A 375 23.11 -4.83 -3.77
C THR A 375 22.89 -6.25 -4.30
N GLN A 376 22.03 -7.02 -3.62
CA GLN A 376 21.63 -8.37 -4.07
C GLN A 376 20.62 -8.36 -5.22
N LEU A 377 19.98 -7.23 -5.47
CA LEU A 377 18.96 -7.00 -6.50
C LEU A 377 19.34 -5.71 -7.24
N PRO A 378 20.37 -5.77 -8.10
CA PRO A 378 20.93 -4.59 -8.75
C PRO A 378 19.94 -4.02 -9.75
N ALA A 379 19.91 -2.70 -9.85
CA ALA A 379 19.05 -1.93 -10.75
C ALA A 379 19.55 -1.94 -12.21
N LEU A 380 19.98 -3.08 -12.72
CA LEU A 380 20.40 -3.29 -14.12
C LEU A 380 19.83 -4.60 -14.66
N GLY A 381 19.25 -4.57 -15.86
CA GLY A 381 18.63 -5.73 -16.49
C GLY A 381 18.62 -5.65 -18.01
N LEU A 382 18.13 -6.71 -18.64
CA LEU A 382 17.93 -6.80 -20.08
C LEU A 382 16.54 -6.31 -20.46
N TYR A 383 16.38 -5.73 -21.65
CA TYR A 383 15.08 -5.51 -22.26
C TYR A 383 15.07 -5.85 -23.75
N GLU A 384 13.89 -6.02 -24.31
CA GLU A 384 13.67 -6.19 -25.75
C GLU A 384 12.87 -5.00 -26.27
N GLU A 385 13.19 -4.54 -27.47
CA GLU A 385 12.39 -3.51 -28.12
C GLU A 385 11.05 -4.11 -28.54
N SER A 386 9.96 -3.63 -27.95
CA SER A 386 8.65 -4.27 -28.09
C SER A 386 7.49 -3.29 -27.97
N LEU A 387 6.44 -3.59 -28.74
CA LEU A 387 5.14 -2.91 -28.73
C LEU A 387 4.07 -3.62 -27.89
N VAL A 388 4.44 -4.69 -27.18
CA VAL A 388 3.53 -5.46 -26.31
C VAL A 388 2.99 -4.56 -25.19
N PRO A 389 1.67 -4.48 -24.99
CA PRO A 389 1.09 -3.70 -23.90
C PRO A 389 1.34 -4.38 -22.54
N VAL A 390 1.52 -3.58 -21.48
CA VAL A 390 1.68 -4.09 -20.10
C VAL A 390 0.39 -4.63 -19.48
N GLY A 391 -0.72 -4.50 -20.19
CA GLY A 391 -2.08 -4.83 -19.74
C GLY A 391 -2.79 -3.66 -19.07
N ARG A 392 -4.09 -3.85 -18.79
CA ARG A 392 -4.98 -2.84 -18.20
C ARG A 392 -5.04 -2.94 -16.68
N THR A 393 -5.28 -1.81 -16.04
CA THR A 393 -5.58 -1.75 -14.60
C THR A 393 -6.92 -2.43 -14.29
N VAL A 394 -7.10 -2.81 -13.02
CA VAL A 394 -8.35 -3.39 -12.51
C VAL A 394 -9.56 -2.51 -12.86
N GLU A 395 -9.42 -1.19 -12.68
CA GLU A 395 -10.50 -0.24 -12.98
C GLU A 395 -10.80 -0.19 -14.48
N GLU A 396 -9.77 -0.12 -15.33
CA GLU A 396 -9.97 -0.13 -16.79
C GLU A 396 -10.64 -1.40 -17.29
N ILE A 397 -10.25 -2.57 -16.76
CA ILE A 397 -10.88 -3.85 -17.10
C ILE A 397 -12.34 -3.84 -16.67
N VAL A 398 -12.60 -3.53 -15.39
CA VAL A 398 -13.96 -3.56 -14.82
C VAL A 398 -14.88 -2.56 -15.52
N PHE A 399 -14.40 -1.36 -15.85
CA PHE A 399 -15.19 -0.31 -16.51
C PHE A 399 -15.03 -0.29 -18.03
N SER A 400 -14.41 -1.29 -18.65
CA SER A 400 -14.34 -1.39 -20.11
C SER A 400 -15.72 -1.67 -20.73
N SER A 401 -16.56 -2.45 -20.05
CA SER A 401 -17.90 -2.80 -20.51
C SER A 401 -18.90 -1.66 -20.30
N PRO A 402 -19.77 -1.35 -21.29
CA PRO A 402 -20.89 -0.43 -21.09
C PRO A 402 -21.83 -0.86 -19.96
N SER A 403 -22.03 -2.17 -19.78
CA SER A 403 -22.93 -2.72 -18.78
C SER A 403 -22.45 -2.47 -17.35
N THR A 404 -21.16 -2.64 -17.08
CA THR A 404 -20.60 -2.38 -15.73
C THR A 404 -20.59 -0.89 -15.41
N ARG A 405 -20.38 -0.01 -16.40
CA ARG A 405 -20.58 1.45 -16.22
C ARG A 405 -22.02 1.77 -15.82
N ALA A 406 -23.00 1.23 -16.54
CA ALA A 406 -24.41 1.44 -16.23
C ALA A 406 -24.78 0.92 -14.82
N TRP A 407 -24.32 -0.28 -14.45
CA TRP A 407 -24.55 -0.81 -13.10
C TRP A 407 -23.86 0.02 -12.01
N SER A 408 -22.66 0.55 -12.26
CA SER A 408 -22.01 1.49 -11.35
C SER A 408 -22.88 2.72 -11.11
N ASP A 409 -23.49 3.25 -12.17
CA ASP A 409 -24.37 4.42 -12.10
C ASP A 409 -25.69 4.14 -11.35
N VAL A 410 -26.15 2.89 -11.31
CA VAL A 410 -27.31 2.47 -10.50
C VAL A 410 -26.90 2.23 -9.05
N LEU A 411 -25.89 1.37 -8.82
CA LEU A 411 -25.51 0.93 -7.47
C LEU A 411 -24.95 2.07 -6.62
N LYS A 412 -24.39 3.13 -7.22
CA LYS A 412 -23.89 4.30 -6.47
C LYS A 412 -24.97 5.02 -5.66
N TRP A 413 -26.25 4.87 -6.02
CA TRP A 413 -27.38 5.47 -5.32
C TRP A 413 -27.98 4.61 -4.20
N LEU A 414 -27.59 3.34 -4.11
CA LEU A 414 -28.13 2.43 -3.11
C LEU A 414 -27.41 2.58 -1.76
N PRO A 415 -28.07 2.26 -0.63
CA PRO A 415 -27.40 2.21 0.67
C PRO A 415 -26.19 1.27 0.66
N ALA A 416 -25.12 1.63 1.38
CA ALA A 416 -23.88 0.85 1.41
C ALA A 416 -24.09 -0.62 1.85
N ARG A 417 -25.07 -0.88 2.73
CA ARG A 417 -25.46 -2.23 3.16
C ARG A 417 -25.97 -3.05 1.97
N THR A 418 -26.93 -2.49 1.23
CA THR A 418 -27.49 -3.10 0.01
C THR A 418 -26.41 -3.33 -1.04
N VAL A 419 -25.53 -2.36 -1.28
CA VAL A 419 -24.40 -2.53 -2.22
C VAL A 419 -23.48 -3.68 -1.79
N SER A 420 -23.21 -3.80 -0.48
CA SER A 420 -22.42 -4.90 0.06
C SER A 420 -23.11 -6.27 -0.07
N GLU A 421 -24.43 -6.33 0.03
CA GLU A 421 -25.20 -7.57 -0.19
C GLU A 421 -25.21 -7.94 -1.68
N LEU A 422 -25.47 -6.97 -2.55
CA LEU A 422 -25.47 -7.15 -4.00
C LEU A 422 -24.08 -7.51 -4.56
N SER A 423 -23.00 -7.12 -3.89
CA SER A 423 -21.65 -7.55 -4.29
C SER A 423 -21.39 -9.05 -4.13
N VAL A 424 -22.32 -9.79 -3.52
CA VAL A 424 -22.28 -11.27 -3.51
C VAL A 424 -22.81 -11.87 -4.83
N VAL A 425 -23.70 -11.17 -5.55
CA VAL A 425 -24.46 -11.70 -6.69
C VAL A 425 -23.57 -12.17 -7.83
N CYS A 426 -22.58 -11.37 -8.22
CA CYS A 426 -21.65 -11.76 -9.28
C CYS A 426 -20.25 -11.17 -9.08
N LYS A 427 -19.26 -11.79 -9.72
CA LYS A 427 -17.85 -11.36 -9.64
C LYS A 427 -17.65 -9.94 -10.19
N ALA A 428 -18.36 -9.56 -11.25
CA ALA A 428 -18.24 -8.25 -11.88
C ALA A 428 -18.70 -7.13 -10.92
N TRP A 429 -19.84 -7.31 -10.24
CA TRP A 429 -20.31 -6.35 -9.25
C TRP A 429 -19.39 -6.29 -8.04
N ARG A 430 -18.89 -7.43 -7.58
CA ARG A 430 -17.89 -7.47 -6.51
C ARG A 430 -16.66 -6.65 -6.85
N ALA A 431 -16.05 -6.91 -8.01
CA ALA A 431 -14.87 -6.20 -8.48
C ALA A 431 -15.14 -4.69 -8.61
N MET A 432 -16.27 -4.32 -9.21
CA MET A 432 -16.71 -2.93 -9.37
C MET A 432 -16.83 -2.21 -8.02
N VAL A 433 -17.56 -2.76 -7.05
CA VAL A 433 -17.78 -2.05 -5.77
C VAL A 433 -16.53 -1.96 -4.90
N THR A 434 -15.51 -2.78 -5.19
CA THR A 434 -14.20 -2.71 -4.52
C THR A 434 -13.24 -1.71 -5.18
N THR A 435 -13.56 -1.17 -6.36
CA THR A 435 -12.70 -0.17 -7.04
C THR A 435 -12.75 1.18 -6.34
N ASP A 436 -11.62 1.90 -6.34
CA ASP A 436 -11.56 3.24 -5.78
C ASP A 436 -12.49 4.19 -6.52
N ARG A 437 -12.63 4.06 -7.85
CA ARG A 437 -13.58 4.82 -8.65
C ARG A 437 -15.02 4.68 -8.17
N PHE A 438 -15.52 3.45 -8.01
CA PHE A 438 -16.89 3.23 -7.53
C PHE A 438 -17.06 3.75 -6.11
N ILE A 439 -16.14 3.40 -5.21
CA ILE A 439 -16.23 3.79 -3.81
C ILE A 439 -16.26 5.32 -3.67
N ARG A 440 -15.47 6.04 -4.47
CA ARG A 440 -15.49 7.51 -4.51
C ARG A 440 -16.84 8.05 -4.96
N SER A 441 -17.37 7.51 -6.05
CA SER A 441 -18.66 7.94 -6.57
C SER A 441 -19.82 7.63 -5.61
N HIS A 442 -19.86 6.42 -5.05
CA HIS A 442 -20.86 5.99 -4.07
C HIS A 442 -20.86 6.89 -2.82
N ALA A 443 -19.68 7.24 -2.29
CA ALA A 443 -19.57 8.14 -1.14
C ALA A 443 -20.18 9.52 -1.39
N VAL A 444 -19.90 10.12 -2.54
CA VAL A 444 -20.43 11.43 -2.94
C VAL A 444 -21.95 11.38 -3.01
N HIS A 445 -22.51 10.37 -3.68
CA HIS A 445 -23.95 10.23 -3.83
C HIS A 445 -24.67 9.85 -2.53
N ALA A 446 -24.09 8.98 -1.70
CA ALA A 446 -24.66 8.60 -0.42
C ALA A 446 -24.82 9.80 0.54
N ASN A 447 -23.93 10.79 0.44
CA ASN A 447 -24.05 12.03 1.23
C ASN A 447 -25.02 13.03 0.61
N MET A 448 -25.10 13.12 -0.72
CA MET A 448 -26.11 13.96 -1.39
C MET A 448 -27.53 13.42 -1.21
N ALA A 449 -27.71 12.10 -1.17
CA ALA A 449 -29.01 11.45 -1.04
C ALA A 449 -29.52 11.43 0.42
N ALA A 450 -28.64 11.63 1.40
CA ALA A 450 -29.01 11.75 2.80
C ALA A 450 -29.69 13.10 3.06
N ARG A 451 -31.00 13.17 2.80
CA ARG A 451 -31.85 14.35 3.05
C ARG A 451 -31.98 14.71 4.54
N ARG A 452 -31.54 13.85 5.45
CA ARG A 452 -31.57 14.05 6.91
C ARG A 452 -30.32 13.46 7.59
N PRO A 453 -29.88 14.01 8.74
CA PRO A 453 -28.81 13.43 9.55
C PRO A 453 -29.14 11.99 9.94
N ARG A 454 -28.20 11.05 9.77
CA ARG A 454 -28.37 9.67 10.21
C ARG A 454 -27.87 9.53 11.64
N ILE A 455 -28.78 9.40 12.59
CA ILE A 455 -28.47 9.17 14.01
C ILE A 455 -28.28 7.67 14.23
N ARG A 456 -27.25 7.28 14.98
CA ARG A 456 -27.11 5.92 15.52
C ARG A 456 -26.97 6.02 17.02
N PHE A 457 -27.84 5.34 17.73
CA PHE A 457 -27.69 5.11 19.15
C PHE A 457 -26.61 4.05 19.35
N VAL A 458 -25.65 4.34 20.22
CA VAL A 458 -24.69 3.36 20.72
C VAL A 458 -25.08 3.13 22.18
N MET A 459 -25.84 2.06 22.43
CA MET A 459 -26.07 1.62 23.81
C MET A 459 -24.82 0.87 24.26
N ASP A 460 -24.25 1.26 25.41
CA ASP A 460 -23.20 0.47 26.07
C ASP A 460 -23.88 -0.70 26.79
N PRO A 461 -23.76 -1.94 26.31
CA PRO A 461 -24.19 -3.08 27.08
C PRO A 461 -23.10 -3.35 28.11
N VAL A 462 -23.41 -3.15 29.38
CA VAL A 462 -22.59 -3.65 30.49
C VAL A 462 -22.31 -5.13 30.22
N GLY A 463 -21.06 -5.43 29.83
CA GLY A 463 -20.67 -6.77 29.36
C GLY A 463 -20.49 -6.94 27.85
N GLY A 464 -20.03 -5.93 27.11
CA GLY A 464 -19.12 -6.16 25.97
C GLY A 464 -19.67 -6.81 24.69
N VAL A 465 -20.99 -6.88 24.51
CA VAL A 465 -21.61 -7.29 23.23
C VAL A 465 -22.64 -6.26 22.78
N PRO A 466 -22.31 -5.37 21.82
CA PRO A 466 -23.28 -4.45 21.23
C PRO A 466 -24.47 -5.23 20.67
N ALA A 467 -25.66 -5.01 21.22
CA ALA A 467 -26.90 -5.58 20.70
C ALA A 467 -27.30 -4.85 19.41
N ASP A 468 -27.60 -5.62 18.37
CA ASP A 468 -28.11 -5.12 17.09
C ASP A 468 -29.62 -4.88 17.27
N ILE A 469 -30.06 -3.62 17.36
CA ILE A 469 -31.46 -3.24 17.61
C ILE A 469 -32.39 -3.80 16.51
N ASP A 470 -31.88 -4.05 15.30
CA ASP A 470 -32.66 -4.65 14.20
C ASP A 470 -32.96 -6.16 14.39
N ARG A 471 -32.45 -6.80 15.46
CA ARG A 471 -32.52 -8.28 15.64
C ARG A 471 -33.31 -8.78 16.85
N HIS A 472 -33.75 -7.92 17.76
CA HIS A 472 -34.48 -8.36 18.95
C HIS A 472 -35.88 -7.76 18.97
N THR A 473 -36.88 -8.56 18.58
CA THR A 473 -38.30 -8.21 18.76
C THR A 473 -38.93 -8.83 20.00
N ASP A 474 -38.31 -9.83 20.64
CA ASP A 474 -38.91 -10.47 21.82
C ASP A 474 -37.81 -10.81 22.84
N GLU A 475 -37.68 -10.00 23.89
CA GLU A 475 -37.30 -10.38 25.27
C GLU A 475 -36.86 -9.11 26.04
N ILE A 476 -37.70 -8.69 26.98
CA ILE A 476 -37.48 -7.54 27.86
C ILE A 476 -36.51 -7.96 28.96
N HIS A 477 -35.29 -7.43 28.96
CA HIS A 477 -34.47 -7.30 30.16
C HIS A 477 -33.98 -5.85 30.25
N GLU A 478 -34.28 -5.19 31.37
CA GLU A 478 -33.80 -3.84 31.65
C GLU A 478 -32.28 -3.85 31.82
N PRO A 479 -31.51 -3.05 31.05
CA PRO A 479 -30.06 -2.98 31.19
C PRO A 479 -29.69 -2.13 32.41
N ASP A 480 -28.78 -2.67 33.24
CA ASP A 480 -28.14 -1.95 34.33
C ASP A 480 -27.17 -0.90 33.76
N ILE A 481 -27.35 0.38 34.12
CA ILE A 481 -26.68 1.53 33.49
C ILE A 481 -25.42 1.89 34.29
N SER A 482 -24.23 1.72 33.69
CA SER A 482 -22.98 2.28 34.23
C SER A 482 -22.81 3.75 33.79
N PRO A 483 -22.38 4.68 34.67
CA PRO A 483 -22.35 6.12 34.38
C PRO A 483 -21.08 6.62 33.66
N LYS A 484 -20.28 5.77 33.00
CA LYS A 484 -18.95 6.16 32.47
C LYS A 484 -18.99 6.51 30.96
N PRO A 485 -18.69 7.77 30.54
CA PRO A 485 -18.84 8.19 29.15
C PRO A 485 -17.72 7.69 28.23
N PHE A 486 -18.10 7.09 27.10
CA PHE A 486 -17.20 6.74 25.99
C PHE A 486 -17.23 7.85 24.92
N VAL A 487 -16.14 8.60 24.77
CA VAL A 487 -16.09 9.78 23.88
C VAL A 487 -15.45 9.40 22.54
N CYS A 488 -16.27 9.30 21.48
CA CYS A 488 -15.83 9.11 20.10
C CYS A 488 -16.15 10.33 19.24
N SER A 489 -15.23 10.71 18.34
CA SER A 489 -15.44 11.79 17.36
C SER A 489 -16.74 11.61 16.56
N GLN A 490 -17.39 12.72 16.20
CA GLN A 490 -18.53 12.69 15.27
C GLN A 490 -18.14 11.93 13.98
N PRO A 491 -19.04 11.11 13.39
CA PRO A 491 -18.74 10.41 12.14
C PRO A 491 -18.39 11.42 11.04
N TRP A 492 -17.17 11.33 10.51
CA TRP A 492 -16.79 12.14 9.35
C TRP A 492 -17.70 11.78 8.15
N ALA A 493 -18.41 12.78 7.65
CA ALA A 493 -19.06 12.74 6.35
C ALA A 493 -18.01 12.89 5.26
N TRP A 494 -17.98 11.91 4.38
CA TRP A 494 -16.89 11.67 3.48
C TRP A 494 -17.28 11.87 2.03
N PRO A 495 -16.67 12.81 1.28
CA PRO A 495 -16.41 12.56 -0.12
C PRO A 495 -15.12 11.72 -0.22
N GLN A 496 -15.21 10.52 -0.81
CA GLN A 496 -14.13 9.77 -1.51
C GLN A 496 -13.31 8.62 -0.84
N ARG A 497 -13.76 7.32 -0.90
CA ARG A 497 -13.12 6.03 -0.41
C ARG A 497 -13.62 5.26 0.88
N ARG A 498 -14.90 4.85 1.02
CA ARG A 498 -15.29 3.75 1.95
C ARG A 498 -14.72 2.38 1.51
N GLN A 499 -13.59 1.94 2.06
CA GLN A 499 -13.24 0.52 1.99
C GLN A 499 -14.18 -0.29 2.90
N LEU A 500 -14.60 -1.45 2.39
CA LEU A 500 -15.54 -2.38 3.00
C LEU A 500 -15.14 -2.75 4.44
N LEU A 501 -15.93 -2.32 5.41
CA LEU A 501 -16.06 -3.03 6.68
C LEU A 501 -17.33 -3.88 6.59
N ARG A 502 -17.17 -5.14 6.14
CA ARG A 502 -18.24 -6.16 6.12
C ARG A 502 -18.67 -6.65 7.52
N ARG A 503 -18.26 -5.96 8.59
CA ARG A 503 -18.78 -6.08 9.95
C ARG A 503 -18.67 -4.70 10.60
N PRO A 504 -19.71 -4.15 11.26
CA PRO A 504 -19.54 -2.97 12.11
C PRO A 504 -18.71 -3.40 13.33
N ARG A 505 -17.38 -3.46 13.19
CA ARG A 505 -16.46 -3.58 14.32
C ARG A 505 -16.03 -2.18 14.72
N PHE A 506 -16.94 -1.41 15.32
CA PHE A 506 -16.53 -0.57 16.45
C PHE A 506 -16.33 -1.52 17.63
N ARG A 507 -15.25 -2.31 17.59
CA ARG A 507 -14.74 -3.05 18.74
C ARG A 507 -13.36 -2.49 19.05
N LEU A 508 -13.32 -1.48 19.90
CA LEU A 508 -12.16 -1.19 20.73
C LEU A 508 -12.49 -1.77 22.11
N GLN A 509 -12.33 -3.08 22.27
CA GLN A 509 -12.24 -3.67 23.60
C GLN A 509 -10.75 -3.64 24.00
N PRO A 510 -10.39 -3.01 25.13
CA PRO A 510 -9.25 -3.45 25.92
C PRO A 510 -9.69 -4.69 26.69
N HIS A 511 -9.01 -5.83 26.54
CA HIS A 511 -8.69 -6.81 27.59
C HIS A 511 -8.16 -8.11 26.95
N HIS A 512 -6.92 -8.44 27.29
CA HIS A 512 -6.40 -9.80 27.22
C HIS A 512 -7.17 -10.66 28.24
N GLY A 513 -7.66 -11.82 27.80
CA GLY A 513 -8.22 -12.87 28.67
C GLY A 513 -8.25 -14.19 27.90
N LEU A 514 -7.39 -15.12 28.29
CA LEU A 514 -7.10 -16.40 27.64
C LEU A 514 -8.33 -17.33 27.46
N PRO A 515 -8.21 -18.36 26.59
CA PRO A 515 -9.09 -19.53 26.60
C PRO A 515 -8.95 -20.29 27.93
N ARG A 516 -10.09 -20.78 28.44
CA ARG A 516 -10.16 -21.71 29.57
C ARG A 516 -9.25 -22.92 29.34
N GLY A 517 -8.55 -23.30 30.39
CA GLY A 517 -7.33 -24.10 30.32
C GLY A 517 -7.52 -25.61 30.29
N THR A 518 -6.40 -26.27 30.00
CA THR A 518 -5.95 -27.46 30.73
C THR A 518 -4.42 -27.45 30.82
N SER A 519 -3.94 -27.23 32.04
CA SER A 519 -2.80 -27.91 32.69
C SER A 519 -1.49 -28.14 31.91
N THR A 520 -0.45 -27.35 32.23
CA THR A 520 0.76 -27.78 32.98
C THR A 520 1.98 -26.90 32.66
N ASN A 521 2.83 -26.75 33.67
CA ASN A 521 4.22 -26.26 33.65
C ASN A 521 4.50 -24.75 33.65
N ARG A 522 4.46 -24.22 34.89
CA ARG A 522 5.45 -23.32 35.49
C ARG A 522 6.83 -23.39 34.80
N LYS A 523 7.20 -22.32 34.08
CA LYS A 523 8.52 -21.67 34.09
C LYS A 523 8.53 -20.50 33.11
N ARG A 524 8.28 -19.29 33.62
CA ARG A 524 8.83 -17.98 33.19
C ARG A 524 8.02 -16.86 33.84
N ARG A 525 8.31 -16.61 35.12
CA ARG A 525 7.88 -15.40 35.83
C ARG A 525 9.09 -14.48 35.86
N ARG A 526 9.07 -13.44 35.01
CA ARG A 526 9.82 -12.17 35.05
C ARG A 526 9.86 -11.58 33.64
N LEU A 527 8.91 -10.71 33.33
CA LEU A 527 8.91 -9.60 32.36
C LEU A 527 7.43 -9.23 32.14
N TYR A 528 7.11 -7.95 32.29
CA TYR A 528 5.76 -7.35 32.27
C TYR A 528 4.95 -7.50 33.56
N ASP A 529 5.48 -6.91 34.63
CA ASP A 529 4.66 -6.27 35.66
C ASP A 529 5.01 -4.79 35.58
N ASP A 530 4.26 -4.04 34.77
CA ASP A 530 4.23 -2.58 34.84
C ASP A 530 2.74 -2.23 34.94
N GLY A 531 2.37 -1.75 36.12
CA GLY A 531 1.01 -1.35 36.44
C GLY A 531 0.63 -0.13 35.63
N ASP A 532 -0.19 -0.30 34.61
CA ASP A 532 -0.94 0.79 33.99
C ASP A 532 -2.32 0.84 34.67
N ASP A 533 -2.47 1.70 35.67
CA ASP A 533 -3.77 2.28 35.99
C ASP A 533 -4.16 3.16 34.78
N ILE A 534 -5.00 2.60 33.90
CA ILE A 534 -5.34 3.17 32.59
C ILE A 534 -6.31 4.36 32.79
N PHE A 535 -5.79 5.58 32.84
CA PHE A 535 -6.62 6.76 32.56
C PHE A 535 -7.10 6.69 31.09
N TYR A 536 -8.41 6.62 30.90
CA TYR A 536 -9.10 6.42 29.62
C TYR A 536 -8.57 7.34 28.51
N GLY A 537 -7.96 6.73 27.47
CA GLY A 537 -7.38 7.46 26.34
C GLY A 537 -8.45 8.12 25.46
N ARG A 538 -8.18 9.34 25.00
CA ARG A 538 -9.02 10.10 24.08
C ARG A 538 -8.67 9.75 22.64
N ILE A 539 -9.65 9.23 21.92
CA ILE A 539 -9.47 8.70 20.56
C ILE A 539 -10.11 9.66 19.56
N ALA A 540 -9.36 10.02 18.53
CA ALA A 540 -9.87 10.78 17.41
C ALA A 540 -9.64 10.07 16.08
N LEU A 541 -10.51 10.33 15.11
CA LEU A 541 -10.40 9.83 13.75
C LEU A 541 -10.30 11.03 12.80
N GLY A 542 -9.22 11.07 12.03
CA GLY A 542 -9.03 12.01 10.93
C GLY A 542 -8.83 11.30 9.61
N TYR A 543 -8.51 12.08 8.58
CA TYR A 543 -8.18 11.55 7.27
C TYR A 543 -7.02 12.31 6.64
N ASP A 544 -6.06 11.56 6.11
CA ASP A 544 -4.92 12.06 5.38
C ASP A 544 -5.18 11.93 3.87
N GLU A 545 -5.32 13.06 3.20
CA GLU A 545 -5.59 13.12 1.76
C GLU A 545 -4.38 12.73 0.91
N GLU A 546 -3.15 13.00 1.38
CA GLU A 546 -1.91 12.66 0.67
C GLU A 546 -1.67 11.15 0.72
N VAL A 547 -1.86 10.55 1.91
CA VAL A 547 -1.68 9.11 2.12
C VAL A 547 -2.89 8.29 1.64
N GLY A 548 -4.07 8.91 1.56
CA GLY A 548 -5.30 8.24 1.17
C GLY A 548 -5.82 7.24 2.20
N ASP A 549 -5.58 7.49 3.50
CA ASP A 549 -5.94 6.60 4.61
C ASP A 549 -6.44 7.38 5.84
N HIS A 550 -7.27 6.74 6.66
CA HIS A 550 -7.73 7.31 7.92
C HIS A 550 -6.62 7.26 8.96
N VAL A 551 -6.46 8.35 9.71
CA VAL A 551 -5.56 8.40 10.87
C VAL A 551 -6.37 8.27 12.15
N VAL A 552 -6.00 7.33 12.99
CA VAL A 552 -6.52 7.17 14.36
C VAL A 552 -5.48 7.72 15.31
N VAL A 553 -5.87 8.68 16.14
CA VAL A 553 -5.02 9.30 17.16
C VAL A 553 -5.51 8.87 18.53
N ARG A 554 -4.60 8.45 19.41
CA ARG A 554 -4.85 8.13 20.81
C ARG A 554 -3.99 9.04 21.68
N LEU A 555 -4.64 9.84 22.52
CA LEU A 555 -4.02 10.65 23.56
C LEU A 555 -4.36 10.04 24.93
N ALA A 556 -3.35 9.69 25.72
CA ALA A 556 -3.56 9.10 27.05
C ALA A 556 -2.75 9.87 28.11
N TYR A 557 -3.37 10.22 29.22
CA TYR A 557 -2.66 10.79 30.36
C TYR A 557 -2.00 9.67 31.14
N THR A 558 -0.68 9.78 31.35
CA THR A 558 0.06 8.91 32.27
C THR A 558 0.24 9.57 33.64
N GLU A 559 0.03 10.89 33.71
CA GLU A 559 -0.06 11.66 34.96
C GLU A 559 -1.12 12.75 34.75
N ASN A 560 -2.02 12.92 35.72
CA ASN A 560 -3.07 13.94 35.70
C ASN A 560 -3.35 14.39 37.14
N ASN A 561 -2.75 15.51 37.54
CA ASN A 561 -2.96 16.09 38.87
C ASN A 561 -3.59 17.48 38.74
N PRO A 562 -4.91 17.61 38.98
CA PRO A 562 -5.61 18.88 38.87
C PRO A 562 -5.22 19.89 39.98
N GLU A 563 -4.73 19.42 41.14
CA GLU A 563 -4.32 20.30 42.24
C GLU A 563 -2.99 21.01 41.94
N THR A 564 -2.01 20.26 41.44
CA THR A 564 -0.70 20.82 41.04
C THR A 564 -0.72 21.36 39.61
N ARG A 565 -1.80 21.15 38.86
CA ARG A 565 -1.93 21.37 37.41
C ARG A 565 -0.89 20.59 36.58
N SER A 566 -0.20 19.61 37.17
CA SER A 566 0.82 18.80 36.49
C SER A 566 0.16 17.71 35.63
N TYR A 567 0.74 17.46 34.46
CA TYR A 567 0.25 16.43 33.57
C TYR A 567 1.37 15.84 32.72
N LYS A 568 1.18 14.58 32.31
CA LYS A 568 2.01 13.92 31.32
C LYS A 568 1.12 13.20 30.33
N LEU A 569 1.27 13.56 29.06
CA LEU A 569 0.43 13.06 27.97
C LEU A 569 1.25 12.20 27.00
N GLN A 570 0.71 11.05 26.63
CA GLN A 570 1.25 10.14 25.62
C GLN A 570 0.39 10.22 24.36
N CYS A 571 1.02 10.40 23.20
CA CYS A 571 0.35 10.35 21.90
C CYS A 571 0.79 9.13 21.10
N ARG A 572 -0.18 8.44 20.49
CA ARG A 572 0.06 7.39 19.48
C ARG A 572 -0.86 7.61 18.29
N MET A 573 -0.36 7.34 17.10
CA MET A 573 -1.13 7.46 15.86
C MET A 573 -1.02 6.18 15.04
N ARG A 574 -2.04 5.88 14.24
CA ARG A 574 -1.99 4.80 13.24
C ARG A 574 -2.82 5.12 12.01
N TYR A 575 -2.40 4.61 10.87
CA TYR A 575 -3.24 4.55 9.68
C TYR A 575 -4.13 3.30 9.70
N VAL A 576 -5.39 3.41 9.27
CA VAL A 576 -6.37 2.32 9.36
C VAL A 576 -6.01 1.14 8.44
N LYS A 577 -5.64 1.38 7.17
CA LYS A 577 -5.24 0.31 6.25
C LYS A 577 -3.89 -0.30 6.65
N ARG A 578 -2.98 0.51 7.20
CA ARG A 578 -1.65 0.02 7.63
C ARG A 578 -1.67 -0.80 8.92
N ARG A 579 -2.78 -0.73 9.69
CA ARG A 579 -3.08 -1.54 10.90
C ARG A 579 -2.07 -1.49 12.06
N GLU A 580 -0.98 -0.73 11.95
CA GLU A 580 0.07 -0.63 12.97
C GLU A 580 0.11 0.76 13.62
N TRP A 581 0.26 0.79 14.95
CA TRP A 581 0.53 2.00 15.72
C TRP A 581 1.98 2.44 15.55
N SER A 582 2.22 3.75 15.66
CA SER A 582 3.57 4.30 15.68
C SER A 582 4.44 3.56 16.70
N PRO A 583 5.63 3.05 16.29
CA PRO A 583 6.46 2.18 17.12
C PRO A 583 7.06 2.89 18.34
N GLN A 584 7.09 4.23 18.33
CA GLN A 584 7.46 5.07 19.47
C GLN A 584 6.31 6.03 19.85
N PRO A 585 6.25 6.49 21.13
CA PRO A 585 5.40 7.60 21.52
C PRO A 585 5.75 8.84 20.69
N ILE A 586 4.77 9.35 19.97
CA ILE A 586 4.89 10.57 19.18
C ILE A 586 4.86 11.77 20.14
N PRO A 587 5.54 12.89 19.83
CA PRO A 587 5.38 14.12 20.60
C PRO A 587 3.91 14.44 20.86
N PRO A 588 3.49 14.54 22.13
CA PRO A 588 2.11 14.89 22.45
C PRO A 588 1.82 16.34 22.04
N PRO A 589 0.54 16.71 21.90
CA PRO A 589 0.18 18.10 21.67
C PRO A 589 0.75 19.03 22.75
N PRO A 590 1.04 20.30 22.40
CA PRO A 590 1.71 21.27 23.30
C PRO A 590 0.82 21.79 24.44
N ARG A 591 -0.46 21.39 24.45
CA ARG A 591 -1.46 21.78 25.44
C ARG A 591 -2.18 20.52 25.94
N PRO A 592 -2.61 20.51 27.21
CA PRO A 592 -3.47 19.44 27.71
C PRO A 592 -4.78 19.48 26.95
N VAL A 593 -5.28 18.32 26.55
CA VAL A 593 -6.59 18.20 25.90
C VAL A 593 -7.65 18.11 26.99
N ALA A 594 -8.93 18.41 26.74
CA ALA A 594 -10.07 18.18 27.64
C ALA A 594 -10.86 16.92 27.28
N SER A 595 -11.71 16.44 28.19
CA SER A 595 -12.55 15.25 28.00
C SER A 595 -13.79 15.55 27.14
N ALA A 596 -13.57 16.21 26.01
CA ALA A 596 -14.57 16.58 25.03
C ALA A 596 -14.39 15.78 23.73
N THR A 597 -15.48 15.62 22.97
CA THR A 597 -15.49 14.92 21.68
C THR A 597 -14.57 15.64 20.68
N PRO A 598 -13.56 14.96 20.10
CA PRO A 598 -12.75 15.58 19.06
C PRO A 598 -13.52 15.72 17.74
N VAL A 599 -13.12 16.70 16.93
CA VAL A 599 -13.75 17.00 15.65
C VAL A 599 -12.73 17.03 14.55
N TYR A 600 -12.97 16.32 13.45
CA TYR A 600 -12.19 16.46 12.23
C TYR A 600 -12.89 17.43 11.27
N ALA A 601 -12.19 18.50 10.88
CA ALA A 601 -12.67 19.52 9.95
C ALA A 601 -11.49 20.08 9.14
N ASN A 602 -11.69 20.37 7.85
CA ASN A 602 -10.71 21.04 6.99
C ASN A 602 -9.30 20.41 7.03
N GLY A 603 -9.20 19.08 7.04
CA GLY A 603 -7.91 18.39 7.07
C GLY A 603 -7.23 18.35 8.44
N LYS A 604 -7.84 18.88 9.50
CA LYS A 604 -7.28 18.89 10.86
C LYS A 604 -8.21 18.23 11.87
N ILE A 605 -7.62 17.61 12.90
CA ILE A 605 -8.38 17.14 14.08
C ILE A 605 -8.24 18.18 15.18
N TYR A 606 -9.37 18.61 15.74
CA TYR A 606 -9.47 19.59 16.79
C TYR A 606 -9.87 18.94 18.11
N TRP A 607 -9.20 19.37 19.18
CA TRP A 607 -9.54 19.05 20.56
C TRP A 607 -9.63 20.33 21.38
N LEU A 608 -10.55 20.36 22.34
CA LEU A 608 -10.61 21.41 23.36
C LEU A 608 -9.40 21.30 24.29
N VAL A 609 -8.79 22.42 24.67
CA VAL A 609 -7.76 22.47 25.72
C VAL A 609 -8.39 22.32 27.10
N ASP A 610 -7.74 21.60 28.01
CA ASP A 610 -8.19 21.47 29.40
C ASP A 610 -7.64 22.59 30.27
N PRO A 611 -8.49 23.52 30.74
CA PRO A 611 -8.04 24.66 31.53
C PRO A 611 -7.56 24.27 32.94
N ALA A 612 -7.90 23.07 33.43
CA ALA A 612 -7.50 22.58 34.75
C ALA A 612 -6.03 22.15 34.81
N LEU A 613 -5.38 21.96 33.66
CA LEU A 613 -4.01 21.46 33.55
C LEU A 613 -3.09 22.46 32.84
N GLY A 614 -1.78 22.40 33.10
CA GLY A 614 -0.78 23.22 32.42
C GLY A 614 -0.51 24.60 33.06
N PRO A 615 0.50 25.33 32.55
CA PRO A 615 0.98 26.58 33.14
C PRO A 615 -0.10 27.66 33.11
N ALA A 616 -0.39 28.29 34.25
CA ALA A 616 -1.31 29.41 34.31
C ALA A 616 -0.74 30.57 33.47
N SER A 617 -1.54 31.15 32.58
CA SER A 617 -1.14 32.32 31.78
C SER A 617 -0.80 33.48 32.71
N ALA A 618 0.49 33.72 32.92
CA ALA A 618 1.03 34.83 33.68
C ALA A 618 0.94 36.11 32.84
N THR A 619 -0.25 36.66 32.61
CA THR A 619 -0.46 38.03 32.11
C THR A 619 -1.95 38.33 32.05
N THR A 620 -2.52 38.88 33.14
CA THR A 620 -3.54 39.96 33.14
C THR A 620 -4.04 40.16 34.56
N THR A 621 -3.96 41.40 35.06
CA THR A 621 -4.45 41.86 36.37
C THR A 621 -5.98 42.11 36.39
N THR A 622 -6.70 41.53 35.44
CA THR A 622 -8.17 41.49 35.35
C THR A 622 -8.60 40.02 35.42
N PRO A 623 -9.76 39.69 36.04
CA PRO A 623 -10.20 38.30 36.15
C PRO A 623 -10.25 37.68 34.75
N PRO A 624 -9.63 36.50 34.52
CA PRO A 624 -9.54 35.94 33.19
C PRO A 624 -10.95 35.56 32.73
N THR A 625 -11.49 36.26 31.75
CA THR A 625 -12.49 35.68 30.86
C THR A 625 -11.85 34.42 30.27
N SER A 626 -12.37 33.26 30.63
CA SER A 626 -11.90 31.93 30.25
C SER A 626 -11.72 31.83 28.74
N ALA A 627 -10.52 32.08 28.21
CA ALA A 627 -10.27 32.01 26.78
C ALA A 627 -10.34 30.54 26.35
N CYS A 628 -11.33 30.19 25.54
CA CYS A 628 -11.40 28.87 24.92
C CYS A 628 -10.18 28.68 24.01
N GLU A 629 -9.42 27.60 24.17
CA GLU A 629 -8.31 27.24 23.28
C GLU A 629 -8.58 25.86 22.66
N LEU A 630 -8.13 25.69 21.41
CA LEU A 630 -8.23 24.44 20.66
C LEU A 630 -6.84 24.00 20.22
N VAL A 631 -6.56 22.70 20.33
CA VAL A 631 -5.40 22.08 19.67
C VAL A 631 -5.85 21.50 18.34
N ALA A 632 -5.14 21.84 17.26
CA ALA A 632 -5.40 21.30 15.93
C ALA A 632 -4.20 20.45 15.47
N LEU A 633 -4.41 19.18 15.16
CA LEU A 633 -3.43 18.32 14.48
C LEU A 633 -3.67 18.36 12.98
N ASP A 634 -2.65 18.70 12.20
CA ASP A 634 -2.70 18.54 10.74
C ASP A 634 -2.65 17.06 10.35
N CYS A 635 -3.66 16.60 9.60
CA CYS A 635 -3.71 15.21 9.16
C CYS A 635 -2.77 14.91 7.99
N ARG A 636 -2.23 15.92 7.28
CA ARG A 636 -1.32 15.72 6.14
C ARG A 636 0.01 15.14 6.61
N ASN A 637 0.20 13.86 6.34
CA ASN A 637 1.33 13.07 6.80
C ASN A 637 1.52 13.16 8.32
N ALA A 638 0.42 13.09 9.08
CA ALA A 638 0.39 13.32 10.53
C ALA A 638 1.36 12.44 11.32
N VAL A 639 1.55 11.19 10.84
CA VAL A 639 2.43 10.19 11.47
C VAL A 639 3.91 10.52 11.27
N ALA A 640 4.27 11.40 10.33
CA ALA A 640 5.66 11.84 10.14
C ALA A 640 5.89 13.28 10.61
N ARG A 641 4.95 14.19 10.33
CA ARG A 641 5.13 15.63 10.57
C ARG A 641 4.80 16.06 12.00
N HIS A 642 3.86 15.38 12.65
CA HIS A 642 3.42 15.69 14.03
C HIS A 642 3.13 17.18 14.25
N HIS A 643 2.53 17.83 13.26
CA HIS A 643 2.32 19.27 13.27
C HIS A 643 1.05 19.64 14.03
N TYR A 644 1.22 20.34 15.15
CA TYR A 644 0.14 20.84 15.98
C TYR A 644 0.10 22.37 15.96
N ASP A 645 -1.11 22.91 15.81
CA ASP A 645 -1.39 24.34 16.01
C ASP A 645 -2.24 24.53 17.27
N VAL A 646 -2.10 25.69 17.91
CA VAL A 646 -3.03 26.15 18.97
C VAL A 646 -3.85 27.29 18.40
N VAL A 647 -5.17 27.15 18.43
CA VAL A 647 -6.13 28.11 17.87
C VAL A 647 -6.94 28.72 19.00
N ARG A 648 -7.07 30.05 19.00
CA ARG A 648 -7.97 30.75 19.92
C ARG A 648 -9.42 30.52 19.53
N GLY A 649 -10.24 30.13 20.49
CA GLY A 649 -11.68 29.93 20.35
C GLY A 649 -12.45 31.25 20.38
N PRO A 650 -13.78 31.19 20.24
CA PRO A 650 -14.65 32.37 20.27
C PRO A 650 -14.65 33.05 21.65
N PRO A 651 -15.10 34.32 21.74
CA PRO A 651 -15.35 34.97 23.02
C PRO A 651 -16.41 34.19 23.82
N MET A 652 -16.07 33.82 25.05
CA MET A 652 -16.87 32.94 25.90
C MET A 652 -17.70 33.74 26.94
N PRO A 653 -18.96 33.36 27.19
CA PRO A 653 -19.65 33.71 28.44
C PRO A 653 -18.88 33.10 29.65
N PRO A 654 -18.92 33.75 30.83
CA PRO A 654 -18.11 33.34 31.99
C PRO A 654 -18.49 31.99 32.63
N CYS A 655 -19.63 31.40 32.28
CA CYS A 655 -20.25 30.34 33.06
C CYS A 655 -20.96 29.28 32.18
N GLY A 656 -20.21 28.32 31.61
CA GLY A 656 -20.85 27.12 31.05
C GLY A 656 -19.94 26.11 30.33
N ARG A 657 -20.57 25.04 29.82
CA ARG A 657 -19.95 23.90 29.13
C ARG A 657 -19.57 24.30 27.71
N VAL A 658 -18.40 23.83 27.27
CA VAL A 658 -17.90 24.05 25.91
C VAL A 658 -17.82 22.72 25.17
N SER A 659 -18.32 22.68 23.94
CA SER A 659 -18.19 21.53 23.06
C SER A 659 -17.78 21.97 21.66
N VAL A 660 -17.00 21.13 20.98
CA VAL A 660 -16.66 21.31 19.57
C VAL A 660 -17.49 20.38 18.72
N LEU A 661 -17.94 20.86 17.58
CA LEU A 661 -18.71 20.09 16.60
C LEU A 661 -18.42 20.57 15.17
N ARG A 662 -18.92 19.83 14.18
CA ARG A 662 -18.84 20.25 12.78
C ARG A 662 -20.24 20.51 12.23
N LEU A 663 -20.51 21.75 11.82
CA LEU A 663 -21.76 22.13 11.16
C LEU A 663 -21.47 22.65 9.75
N HIS A 664 -22.25 22.19 8.76
CA HIS A 664 -22.11 22.58 7.35
C HIS A 664 -20.68 22.52 6.78
N GLY A 665 -19.84 21.62 7.31
CA GLY A 665 -18.46 21.49 6.89
C GLY A 665 -17.46 22.33 7.69
N ALA A 666 -17.91 23.36 8.41
CA ALA A 666 -17.10 24.26 9.23
C ALA A 666 -16.90 23.74 10.65
N LEU A 667 -15.80 24.16 11.28
CA LEU A 667 -15.55 23.94 12.71
C LEU A 667 -16.43 24.89 13.52
N CYS A 668 -17.18 24.34 14.47
CA CYS A 668 -18.03 25.10 15.37
C CYS A 668 -17.70 24.80 16.83
N VAL A 669 -17.93 25.81 17.68
CA VAL A 669 -17.83 25.72 19.13
C VAL A 669 -19.18 26.12 19.71
N ALA A 670 -19.79 25.25 20.50
CA ALA A 670 -21.02 25.53 21.23
C ALA A 670 -20.67 25.83 22.70
N CYS A 671 -21.12 26.99 23.17
CA CYS A 671 -20.81 27.57 24.46
C CYS A 671 -22.13 27.70 25.23
N SER A 672 -22.27 27.00 26.35
CA SER A 672 -23.44 27.16 27.20
C SER A 672 -23.30 28.40 28.08
N ASP A 673 -24.40 29.08 28.33
CA ASP A 673 -24.54 30.11 29.35
C ASP A 673 -25.48 29.56 30.42
N ARG A 674 -24.93 29.33 31.61
CA ARG A 674 -25.65 28.76 32.75
C ARG A 674 -26.67 29.73 33.32
N ASP A 675 -26.34 31.02 33.33
CA ASP A 675 -27.16 32.05 33.96
C ASP A 675 -28.34 32.43 33.07
N ALA A 676 -28.10 32.53 31.76
CA ALA A 676 -29.15 32.77 30.77
C ALA A 676 -29.93 31.50 30.39
N ASN A 677 -29.39 30.31 30.68
CA ASN A 677 -29.88 29.02 30.17
C ASN A 677 -29.92 28.97 28.62
N ASP A 678 -28.92 29.55 27.98
CA ASP A 678 -28.76 29.61 26.52
C ASP A 678 -27.57 28.77 26.04
N ILE A 679 -27.54 28.45 24.74
CA ILE A 679 -26.35 27.92 24.06
C ILE A 679 -26.03 28.77 22.82
N ASP A 680 -24.86 29.39 22.82
CA ASP A 680 -24.32 30.14 21.69
C ASP A 680 -23.42 29.24 20.82
N VAL A 681 -23.73 29.13 19.53
CA VAL A 681 -22.95 28.33 18.58
C VAL A 681 -22.18 29.25 17.64
N TRP A 682 -20.86 29.16 17.71
CA TRP A 682 -19.92 29.94 16.91
C TRP A 682 -19.31 29.09 15.81
N ALA A 683 -19.18 29.62 14.60
CA ALA A 683 -18.47 28.97 13.51
C ALA A 683 -17.20 29.72 13.15
N MET A 684 -16.14 28.96 12.85
CA MET A 684 -14.87 29.50 12.38
C MET A 684 -14.98 29.87 10.89
N GLN A 685 -14.71 31.13 10.57
CA GLN A 685 -14.67 31.64 9.21
C GLN A 685 -13.33 31.27 8.55
N GLN A 686 -13.38 30.80 7.29
CA GLN A 686 -12.16 30.59 6.50
C GLN A 686 -11.71 31.92 5.89
N GLY A 687 -10.71 32.56 6.50
CA GLY A 687 -10.04 33.72 5.92
C GLY A 687 -9.15 33.31 4.76
N ALA A 688 -9.36 33.91 3.58
CA ALA A 688 -8.40 33.89 2.50
C ALA A 688 -7.16 34.71 2.90
N GLY A 689 -6.05 34.05 3.24
CA GLY A 689 -4.71 34.63 3.16
C GLY A 689 -4.33 35.66 4.24
N THR A 690 -4.57 35.42 5.53
CA THR A 690 -3.90 36.18 6.59
C THR A 690 -2.94 35.29 7.38
N ALA A 691 -1.71 35.78 7.55
CA ALA A 691 -0.66 35.14 8.32
C ALA A 691 -1.10 34.86 9.77
N ALA A 692 -0.59 33.75 10.31
CA ALA A 692 -0.65 33.24 11.69
C ALA A 692 -1.40 34.13 12.72
N GLY A 693 -2.50 33.61 13.28
CA GLY A 693 -2.94 34.03 14.61
C GLY A 693 -4.44 33.94 14.88
N ASP A 694 -5.25 34.74 14.20
CA ASP A 694 -6.62 34.97 14.66
C ASP A 694 -7.65 34.26 13.80
N ALA A 695 -8.11 33.11 14.30
CA ALA A 695 -9.35 32.50 13.84
C ALA A 695 -10.50 33.49 14.04
N VAL A 696 -11.12 33.93 12.95
CA VAL A 696 -12.31 34.79 13.03
C VAL A 696 -13.52 33.90 13.30
N TRP A 697 -14.20 34.15 14.42
CA TRP A 697 -15.40 33.44 14.81
C TRP A 697 -16.63 34.32 14.63
N SER A 698 -17.70 33.75 14.11
CA SER A 698 -19.02 34.41 14.03
C SER A 698 -20.07 33.54 14.70
N MET A 699 -20.91 34.14 15.54
CA MET A 699 -22.07 33.45 16.11
C MET A 699 -23.06 33.14 15.00
N VAL A 700 -23.47 31.89 14.89
CA VAL A 700 -24.37 31.40 13.84
C VAL A 700 -25.74 31.05 14.40
N TYR A 701 -25.79 30.58 15.65
CA TYR A 701 -27.04 30.27 16.34
C TYR A 701 -26.98 30.68 17.81
N ARG A 702 -28.12 31.13 18.33
CA ARG A 702 -28.40 31.27 19.76
C ARG A 702 -29.60 30.40 20.08
N ILE A 703 -29.47 29.51 21.06
CA ILE A 703 -30.47 28.50 21.41
C ILE A 703 -30.95 28.83 22.82
N GLU A 704 -32.20 29.27 22.93
CA GLU A 704 -32.80 29.72 24.19
C GLU A 704 -33.55 28.56 24.84
N LEU A 705 -33.08 28.05 25.98
CA LEU A 705 -33.65 26.86 26.62
C LEU A 705 -34.49 27.18 27.86
N ALA A 706 -34.58 28.44 28.27
CA ALA A 706 -35.35 28.86 29.45
C ALA A 706 -36.80 28.35 29.46
N GLY A 707 -37.49 28.38 28.31
CA GLY A 707 -38.86 27.90 28.17
C GLY A 707 -39.04 26.38 28.16
N TYR A 708 -37.96 25.61 28.08
CA TYR A 708 -37.95 24.15 27.94
C TYR A 708 -37.31 23.42 29.14
N SER A 709 -37.00 24.18 30.19
CA SER A 709 -36.54 23.65 31.47
C SER A 709 -37.67 22.89 32.19
N PRO A 710 -37.41 21.78 32.91
CA PRO A 710 -36.09 21.23 33.25
C PRO A 710 -35.55 20.17 32.26
N GLU A 711 -36.32 19.85 31.22
CA GLU A 711 -35.97 18.78 30.27
C GLU A 711 -34.75 19.18 29.43
N TYR A 712 -34.74 20.42 28.92
CA TYR A 712 -33.61 21.00 28.22
C TYR A 712 -33.03 22.16 29.03
N THR A 713 -31.81 21.98 29.50
CA THR A 713 -31.02 23.03 30.15
C THR A 713 -29.67 23.18 29.48
N SER A 714 -29.07 24.36 29.55
CA SER A 714 -27.77 24.65 28.92
C SER A 714 -26.64 23.77 29.47
N GLU A 715 -26.78 23.24 30.68
CA GLU A 715 -25.84 22.28 31.29
C GLU A 715 -25.92 20.87 30.70
N LYS A 716 -27.15 20.39 30.44
CA LYS A 716 -27.41 19.01 30.01
C LYS A 716 -27.45 18.88 28.48
N THR A 717 -27.77 19.96 27.79
CA THR A 717 -28.02 19.94 26.35
C THR A 717 -26.72 20.06 25.55
N THR A 718 -26.56 19.19 24.56
CA THR A 718 -25.46 19.22 23.59
C THR A 718 -26.00 19.37 22.18
N VAL A 719 -25.33 20.19 21.36
CA VAL A 719 -25.69 20.37 19.94
C VAL A 719 -25.09 19.22 19.14
N VAL A 720 -25.91 18.48 18.41
CA VAL A 720 -25.50 17.29 17.67
C VAL A 720 -25.26 17.60 16.19
N GLY A 721 -26.14 18.39 15.57
CA GLY A 721 -26.07 18.70 14.15
C GLY A 721 -27.21 19.61 13.69
N VAL A 722 -27.16 20.02 12.42
CA VAL A 722 -28.22 20.83 11.78
C VAL A 722 -28.81 20.01 10.63
N ASP A 723 -30.13 19.95 10.55
CA ASP A 723 -30.81 19.36 9.39
C ASP A 723 -30.60 20.25 8.17
N PRO A 724 -29.93 19.77 7.10
CA PRO A 724 -29.65 20.59 5.91
C PRO A 724 -30.91 21.00 5.14
N THR A 725 -32.04 20.33 5.35
CA THR A 725 -33.30 20.63 4.64
C THR A 725 -34.13 21.66 5.38
N SER A 726 -34.35 21.47 6.68
CA SER A 726 -35.20 22.35 7.49
C SER A 726 -34.42 23.51 8.15
N GLY A 727 -33.12 23.35 8.35
CA GLY A 727 -32.30 24.28 9.13
C GLY A 727 -32.48 24.15 10.64
N ARG A 728 -33.27 23.16 11.11
CA ARG A 728 -33.48 22.90 12.54
C ARG A 728 -32.23 22.27 13.15
N ILE A 729 -31.96 22.62 14.40
CA ILE A 729 -30.81 22.17 15.18
C ILE A 729 -31.24 20.97 16.02
N LEU A 730 -30.50 19.87 15.93
CA LEU A 730 -30.73 18.68 16.75
C LEU A 730 -29.99 18.84 18.09
N LEU A 731 -30.76 18.75 19.17
CA LEU A 731 -30.32 18.83 20.55
C LEU A 731 -30.40 17.47 21.23
N ASN A 732 -29.46 17.19 22.13
CA ASN A 732 -29.41 15.94 22.91
C ASN A 732 -29.12 16.25 24.38
N THR A 733 -29.98 15.79 25.28
CA THR A 733 -29.83 15.92 26.74
C THR A 733 -29.36 14.63 27.42
N GLU A 734 -28.93 13.64 26.63
CA GLU A 734 -28.66 12.24 27.02
C GLU A 734 -29.93 11.45 27.38
N GLN A 735 -31.01 12.14 27.77
CA GLN A 735 -32.32 11.56 28.10
C GLN A 735 -33.38 11.82 27.02
N SER A 736 -33.29 12.95 26.32
CA SER A 736 -34.22 13.36 25.27
C SER A 736 -33.46 13.89 24.04
N LEU A 737 -34.05 13.70 22.86
CA LEU A 737 -33.63 14.32 21.61
C LEU A 737 -34.70 15.32 21.17
N GLY A 738 -34.29 16.46 20.62
CA GLY A 738 -35.24 17.47 20.17
C GLY A 738 -34.72 18.28 18.98
N TYR A 739 -35.63 18.68 18.10
CA TYR A 739 -35.35 19.62 17.02
C TYR A 739 -35.74 21.03 17.43
N TYR A 740 -34.74 21.89 17.58
CA TYR A 740 -34.91 23.33 17.81
C TYR A 740 -34.95 24.08 16.49
N ASP A 741 -36.00 24.86 16.23
CA ASP A 741 -36.06 25.73 15.07
C ASP A 741 -35.47 27.11 15.41
N PRO A 742 -34.31 27.49 14.85
CA PRO A 742 -33.68 28.75 15.19
C PRO A 742 -34.45 29.98 14.67
N LYS A 743 -35.44 29.81 13.80
CA LYS A 743 -36.26 30.92 13.29
C LYS A 743 -37.48 31.20 14.16
N THR A 744 -38.10 30.16 14.71
CA THR A 744 -39.33 30.28 15.51
C THR A 744 -39.08 30.16 17.01
N GLY A 745 -37.93 29.61 17.42
CA GLY A 745 -37.62 29.31 18.82
C GLY A 745 -38.36 28.08 19.35
N GLU A 746 -39.09 27.35 18.50
CA GLU A 746 -39.85 26.15 18.89
C GLU A 746 -38.93 24.93 19.02
N LEU A 747 -39.15 24.13 20.08
CA LEU A 747 -38.47 22.86 20.31
C LEU A 747 -39.45 21.68 20.19
N GLU A 748 -39.19 20.78 19.26
CA GLU A 748 -39.96 19.55 19.05
C GLU A 748 -39.18 18.34 19.59
N THR A 749 -39.59 17.78 20.74
CA THR A 749 -39.00 16.55 21.31
C THR A 749 -39.39 15.33 20.47
N ILE A 750 -38.44 14.40 20.28
CA ILE A 750 -38.53 13.18 19.43
C ILE A 750 -38.82 11.95 20.26
#